data_AF-A0A6C0K3G8-F1
#
_entry.id   AF-A0A6C0K3G8-F1
#
_cell.length_a   1.000
_cell.length_b   1.000
_cell.length_c   1.000
_cell.angle_alpha   90.00
_cell.angle_beta   90.00
_cell.angle_gamma   90.00
#
_symmetry.space_group_name_H-M   'P 1'
#
loop_
_entity.id
_entity.type
_entity.pdbx_description
1 polymer ?
#
loop_
_entity_poly.entity_id
_entity_poly.type
_entity_poly.pdbx_seq_one_letter_code
_entity_poly.pdbx_strand_id
1 'polypeptide(L)'
;MPSSIKTLRKTAIGAVLDSTPLPPAPLSYPSLPTDSSSIKNILLIMSALGSSSTFYDDCNASTFPILYSPQSSRDDLKKLLMENWTSIDRIGLVFHDPSITGTTMFLNDQPLFTPDKDDSENLVFLIDLIKTLSVKHVDFLACNTLKYPNWKSFYDTLAKKSGAIIGASDNETGNQKYGGDWIMENTREDIVNLYFKGAIIMDFKGTLASTISSSTSLDPSFLQTSSNWPITVTGGTSTTPTVITITGNATIPINSYFDIQSPYVVIDGGGYTLTVNITLFNGLIQNGTSVTTGYSNVTIQNIKVNGSGGTLNENQGWICATYFGYGGIDNVVTNCSSSGNIGSRSGGIFGSHVGYDGGSITAINCSSSGNIDYRAGGIFGYIAGHKGGTATATNCYSTGQISSDLAGGIFGSTAGGIGGTVIASNCYSTGSIINYGGGIFGFAAGYLGGTATATNCYSLGNISGDLAGGIFAGNAGEEGTATASNCFSTGPISGGGAGGITGDWFGVNTNNTCSLINCYSLGNITGDNAGGICGAEVGYNDSFNSPTFYTPKVVIQNCYTWGSIGSTAGGFCGGAGGNTYTNTPIVSILNSYILQSGSFIASSLQIINSITLQNTYAANGSWNDASAIAPGALDVSNGVWTDINLYNTSTPFLLSSYNSAIYNPSTASTCASCYNSPPGLYKNYCYKLINVSICDPNVFLSLINTKYTIDASTGVITFQNLQSYQYTALVLAYQLDSNKNIYGYEINTFVLDSKYYYPCTR
;
A
#
# COMPACT_ATOMS: atom_id res chain seq x y z
N MET A 1 -4.81 24.99 -27.01
CA MET A 1 -5.35 26.13 -26.21
C MET A 1 -4.58 26.20 -24.90
N PRO A 2 -3.88 27.30 -24.55
CA PRO A 2 -3.22 27.36 -23.24
C PRO A 2 -3.49 28.69 -22.52
N SER A 3 -4.31 28.64 -21.47
CA SER A 3 -4.35 29.65 -20.40
C SER A 3 -5.14 29.21 -19.16
N SER A 4 -5.96 28.16 -19.25
CA SER A 4 -6.83 27.71 -18.16
C SER A 4 -6.17 26.78 -17.11
N ILE A 5 -5.01 26.20 -17.39
CA ILE A 5 -4.34 25.25 -16.45
C ILE A 5 -3.65 25.97 -15.27
N LYS A 6 -3.31 27.26 -15.41
CA LYS A 6 -2.73 28.03 -14.29
C LYS A 6 -3.74 28.49 -13.24
N THR A 7 -5.04 28.47 -13.55
CA THR A 7 -6.09 29.03 -12.67
C THR A 7 -6.76 27.99 -11.78
N LEU A 8 -6.62 26.69 -12.04
CA LEU A 8 -7.18 25.61 -11.22
C LEU A 8 -6.44 25.36 -9.89
N ARG A 9 -5.35 26.10 -9.60
CA ARG A 9 -4.60 25.99 -8.33
C ARG A 9 -5.26 26.68 -7.12
N LYS A 10 -6.47 27.27 -7.22
CA LYS A 10 -7.03 28.10 -6.12
C LYS A 10 -8.52 28.00 -5.77
N THR A 11 -9.35 27.15 -6.40
CA THR A 11 -10.82 27.27 -6.23
C THR A 11 -11.59 25.94 -6.09
N ALA A 12 -11.07 24.99 -5.31
CA ALA A 12 -11.83 23.80 -4.89
C ALA A 12 -11.87 23.71 -3.35
N ILE A 13 -12.37 24.77 -2.71
CA ILE A 13 -12.82 24.74 -1.32
C ILE A 13 -14.22 25.34 -1.33
N GLY A 14 -15.24 24.53 -1.04
CA GLY A 14 -16.58 25.02 -0.75
C GLY A 14 -17.69 24.36 -1.55
N ALA A 15 -18.08 23.16 -1.14
CA ALA A 15 -19.46 22.69 -1.33
C ALA A 15 -19.82 21.85 -0.10
N VAL A 16 -20.45 22.50 0.89
CA VAL A 16 -21.01 21.85 2.09
C VAL A 16 -22.41 21.37 1.73
N LEU A 17 -22.67 20.08 1.94
CA LEU A 17 -24.01 19.48 1.86
C LEU A 17 -24.77 19.79 3.16
N ASP A 18 -25.96 20.34 3.00
CA ASP A 18 -26.92 20.62 4.07
C ASP A 18 -27.45 19.29 4.65
N SER A 19 -27.18 19.05 5.94
CA SER A 19 -27.74 17.93 6.69
C SER A 19 -28.42 18.49 7.93
N THR A 20 -29.73 18.23 8.04
CA THR A 20 -30.49 18.57 9.23
C THR A 20 -29.98 17.72 10.41
N PRO A 21 -29.64 18.30 11.57
CA PRO A 21 -29.07 17.53 12.67
C PRO A 21 -30.08 16.52 13.23
N LEU A 22 -29.62 15.30 13.49
CA LEU A 22 -30.38 14.32 14.29
C LEU A 22 -30.59 14.85 15.72
N PRO A 23 -31.70 14.51 16.39
CA PRO A 23 -31.91 14.91 17.77
C PRO A 23 -30.82 14.32 18.69
N PRO A 24 -30.40 15.05 19.75
CA PRO A 24 -29.38 14.57 20.69
C PRO A 24 -29.76 13.25 21.36
N ALA A 25 -28.76 12.41 21.67
CA ALA A 25 -28.97 11.18 22.42
C ALA A 25 -29.28 11.50 23.91
N PRO A 26 -30.32 10.90 24.52
CA PRO A 26 -30.67 11.20 25.90
C PRO A 26 -29.59 10.75 26.88
N LEU A 27 -29.44 11.50 27.99
CA LEU A 27 -28.67 11.06 29.15
C LEU A 27 -29.39 9.89 29.84
N SER A 28 -28.64 8.93 30.37
CA SER A 28 -29.18 7.81 31.14
C SER A 28 -28.68 7.86 32.59
N TYR A 29 -29.60 7.94 33.54
CA TYR A 29 -29.31 8.11 34.97
C TYR A 29 -30.44 7.51 35.81
N PRO A 30 -30.21 7.18 37.09
CA PRO A 30 -31.25 6.58 37.93
C PRO A 30 -32.33 7.62 38.25
N SER A 31 -33.51 7.16 38.69
CA SER A 31 -34.53 8.09 39.17
C SER A 31 -33.97 9.00 40.26
N LEU A 32 -34.25 10.30 40.14
CA LEU A 32 -33.79 11.28 41.11
C LEU A 32 -34.33 10.93 42.50
N PRO A 33 -33.48 10.93 43.54
CA PRO A 33 -33.95 10.68 44.90
C PRO A 33 -34.89 11.79 45.35
N THR A 34 -35.87 11.44 46.20
CA THR A 34 -36.82 12.40 46.79
C THR A 34 -36.14 13.53 47.58
N ASP A 35 -34.91 13.29 48.05
CA ASP A 35 -34.01 14.27 48.64
C ASP A 35 -32.60 14.07 48.05
N SER A 36 -32.15 15.04 47.25
CA SER A 36 -30.85 15.04 46.59
C SER A 36 -29.73 15.69 47.42
N SER A 37 -30.01 16.17 48.63
CA SER A 37 -29.05 16.90 49.48
C SER A 37 -27.84 16.07 49.93
N SER A 38 -28.00 14.75 49.95
CA SER A 38 -26.98 13.75 50.28
C SER A 38 -26.00 13.48 49.13
N ILE A 39 -26.37 13.82 47.89
CA ILE A 39 -25.49 13.70 46.73
C ILE A 39 -24.47 14.85 46.78
N LYS A 40 -23.20 14.49 46.81
CA LYS A 40 -22.06 15.42 46.81
C LYS A 40 -21.22 15.28 45.55
N ASN A 41 -21.30 14.15 44.86
CA ASN A 41 -20.48 13.85 43.70
C ASN A 41 -21.35 13.51 42.49
N ILE A 42 -20.94 13.95 41.30
CA ILE A 42 -21.50 13.50 40.02
C ILE A 42 -20.44 12.67 39.32
N LEU A 43 -20.82 11.51 38.77
CA LEU A 43 -19.92 10.69 37.96
C LEU A 43 -20.46 10.60 36.53
N LEU A 44 -19.80 11.30 35.60
CA LEU A 44 -20.10 11.26 34.17
C LEU A 44 -19.36 10.09 33.53
N ILE A 45 -20.10 9.07 33.12
CA ILE A 45 -19.55 7.83 32.58
C ILE A 45 -19.83 7.78 31.09
N MET A 46 -18.78 7.68 30.27
CA MET A 46 -18.96 7.54 28.83
C MET A 46 -19.62 6.18 28.55
N SER A 47 -20.82 6.20 27.98
CA SER A 47 -21.63 5.01 27.69
C SER A 47 -20.95 4.02 26.72
N ALA A 48 -20.00 4.50 25.91
CA ALA A 48 -19.19 3.67 25.03
C ALA A 48 -18.17 2.78 25.76
N LEU A 49 -17.93 3.01 27.06
CA LEU A 49 -17.13 2.10 27.89
C LEU A 49 -17.90 0.79 28.07
N GLY A 50 -17.33 -0.36 27.68
CA GLY A 50 -17.99 -1.65 27.94
C GLY A 50 -18.12 -2.01 29.41
N SER A 51 -17.38 -1.32 30.26
CA SER A 51 -17.47 -1.45 31.72
C SER A 51 -18.30 -0.36 32.36
N SER A 52 -19.03 0.46 31.58
CA SER A 52 -19.84 1.57 32.07
C SER A 52 -20.85 1.16 33.15
N SER A 53 -21.46 -0.03 33.05
CA SER A 53 -22.34 -0.56 34.10
C SER A 53 -21.62 -0.80 35.42
N THR A 54 -20.35 -1.22 35.40
CA THR A 54 -19.53 -1.43 36.61
C THR A 54 -19.38 -0.12 37.39
N PHE A 55 -19.01 0.97 36.70
CA PHE A 55 -18.89 2.29 37.31
C PHE A 55 -20.24 2.84 37.77
N TYR A 56 -21.29 2.59 36.98
CA TYR A 56 -22.64 3.06 37.26
C TYR A 56 -23.24 2.37 38.51
N ASP A 57 -23.17 1.04 38.59
CA ASP A 57 -23.79 0.24 39.64
C ASP A 57 -23.05 0.32 40.99
N ASP A 58 -21.72 0.52 40.95
CA ASP A 58 -20.90 0.58 42.16
C ASP A 58 -20.81 1.98 42.77
N CYS A 59 -21.47 2.99 42.21
CA CYS A 59 -21.51 4.34 42.81
C CYS A 59 -22.02 4.28 44.25
N ASN A 60 -21.33 4.99 45.16
CA ASN A 60 -21.72 5.09 46.57
C ASN A 60 -22.94 6.01 46.76
N ALA A 61 -23.48 6.04 47.98
CA ALA A 61 -24.72 6.77 48.27
C ALA A 61 -24.60 8.30 48.10
N SER A 62 -23.38 8.86 48.05
CA SER A 62 -23.14 10.29 47.82
C SER A 62 -22.81 10.62 46.35
N THR A 63 -22.79 9.62 45.46
CA THR A 63 -22.40 9.77 44.06
C THR A 63 -23.57 9.47 43.14
N PHE A 64 -23.92 10.43 42.27
CA PHE A 64 -24.97 10.26 41.28
C PHE A 64 -24.36 9.95 39.90
N PRO A 65 -24.55 8.74 39.36
CA PRO A 65 -24.00 8.35 38.06
C PRO A 65 -24.86 8.85 36.91
N ILE A 66 -24.20 9.31 35.84
CA ILE A 66 -24.85 9.73 34.60
C ILE A 66 -24.08 9.11 33.43
N LEU A 67 -24.75 8.29 32.65
CA LEU A 67 -24.26 7.80 31.36
C LEU A 67 -24.53 8.85 30.29
N TYR A 68 -23.48 9.22 29.55
CA TYR A 68 -23.57 10.12 28.40
C TYR A 68 -22.94 9.48 27.16
N SER A 69 -23.31 9.94 25.97
CA SER A 69 -22.55 9.70 24.74
C SER A 69 -22.12 11.03 24.13
N PRO A 70 -21.21 11.05 23.14
CA PRO A 70 -20.86 12.29 22.46
C PRO A 70 -22.08 13.01 21.87
N GLN A 71 -23.09 12.26 21.44
CA GLN A 71 -24.34 12.79 20.89
C GLN A 71 -25.27 13.38 21.96
N SER A 72 -24.96 13.25 23.25
CA SER A 72 -25.76 13.82 24.33
C SER A 72 -25.64 15.34 24.39
N SER A 73 -26.72 16.00 24.80
CA SER A 73 -26.82 17.45 24.83
C SER A 73 -26.17 18.04 26.08
N ARG A 74 -25.31 19.06 25.88
CA ARG A 74 -24.83 19.95 26.95
C ARG A 74 -25.97 20.63 27.70
N ASP A 75 -27.01 21.05 27.00
CA ASP A 75 -28.13 21.77 27.60
C ASP A 75 -28.96 20.84 28.48
N ASP A 76 -29.12 19.57 28.08
CA ASP A 76 -29.83 18.58 28.90
C ASP A 76 -29.03 18.25 30.16
N LEU A 77 -27.71 18.10 30.06
CA LEU A 77 -26.85 17.88 31.23
C LEU A 77 -26.90 19.09 32.17
N LYS A 78 -26.77 20.30 31.62
CA LYS A 78 -26.84 21.54 32.39
C LYS A 78 -28.17 21.66 33.12
N LYS A 79 -29.27 21.43 32.41
CA LYS A 79 -30.62 21.47 32.96
C LYS A 79 -30.79 20.46 34.10
N LEU A 80 -30.42 19.19 33.86
CA LEU A 80 -30.46 18.14 34.87
C LEU A 80 -29.71 18.55 36.14
N LEU A 81 -28.49 19.05 36.00
CA LEU A 81 -27.67 19.38 37.17
C LEU A 81 -28.18 20.62 37.91
N MET A 82 -28.55 21.69 37.19
CA MET A 82 -28.96 22.96 37.79
C MET A 82 -30.37 22.93 38.41
N GLU A 83 -31.28 22.10 37.90
CA GLU A 83 -32.62 21.96 38.48
C GLU A 83 -32.61 21.15 39.79
N ASN A 84 -31.55 20.35 40.03
CA ASN A 84 -31.53 19.38 41.12
C ASN A 84 -30.46 19.67 42.19
N TRP A 85 -29.45 20.47 41.88
CA TRP A 85 -28.37 20.82 42.82
C TRP A 85 -27.98 22.29 42.71
N THR A 86 -27.82 22.94 43.87
CA THR A 86 -27.23 24.28 43.97
C THR A 86 -25.72 24.24 44.22
N SER A 87 -25.21 23.11 44.70
CA SER A 87 -23.78 22.85 44.83
C SER A 87 -23.45 21.36 44.74
N ILE A 88 -22.31 21.05 44.15
CA ILE A 88 -21.71 19.71 44.04
C ILE A 88 -20.26 19.83 44.50
N ASP A 89 -19.76 18.89 45.29
CA ASP A 89 -18.37 18.93 45.76
C ASP A 89 -17.40 18.42 44.69
N ARG A 90 -17.76 17.34 43.97
CA ARG A 90 -16.90 16.73 42.95
C ARG A 90 -17.62 16.32 41.66
N ILE A 91 -16.93 16.44 40.54
CA ILE A 91 -17.35 15.83 39.26
C ILE A 91 -16.25 14.87 38.79
N GLY A 92 -16.58 13.59 38.62
CA GLY A 92 -15.72 12.61 37.98
C GLY A 92 -16.10 12.41 36.52
N LEU A 93 -15.12 12.28 35.61
CA LEU A 93 -15.32 11.91 34.21
C LEU A 93 -14.62 10.59 33.92
N VAL A 94 -15.35 9.58 33.45
CA VAL A 94 -14.82 8.23 33.13
C VAL A 94 -14.80 8.02 31.63
N PHE A 95 -13.61 7.78 31.06
CA PHE A 95 -13.39 7.50 29.64
C PHE A 95 -12.05 6.76 29.42
N HIS A 96 -11.85 6.18 28.23
CA HIS A 96 -10.62 5.44 27.90
C HIS A 96 -9.39 6.36 27.75
N ASP A 97 -8.19 5.76 27.77
CA ASP A 97 -6.95 6.46 27.42
C ASP A 97 -7.10 7.16 26.05
N PRO A 98 -6.91 8.49 25.99
CA PRO A 98 -7.11 9.26 24.77
C PRO A 98 -6.02 9.08 23.70
N SER A 99 -4.93 8.34 23.97
CA SER A 99 -3.76 8.15 23.10
C SER A 99 -2.99 9.45 22.76
N ILE A 100 -1.84 9.33 22.09
CA ILE A 100 -0.92 10.47 21.82
C ILE A 100 -1.51 11.54 20.87
N THR A 101 -2.51 11.20 20.06
CA THR A 101 -3.14 12.13 19.09
C THR A 101 -4.55 12.58 19.48
N GLY A 102 -5.22 11.94 20.45
CA GLY A 102 -6.67 12.04 20.58
C GLY A 102 -7.16 13.03 21.64
N THR A 103 -8.08 13.90 21.26
CA THR A 103 -9.00 14.54 22.21
C THR A 103 -10.18 13.61 22.41
N THR A 104 -10.66 13.45 23.64
CA THR A 104 -11.85 12.64 23.91
C THR A 104 -13.08 13.36 23.39
N MET A 105 -13.93 12.70 22.58
CA MET A 105 -15.22 13.26 22.20
C MET A 105 -16.14 13.38 23.42
N PHE A 106 -16.84 14.49 23.54
CA PHE A 106 -17.76 14.80 24.62
C PHE A 106 -19.09 15.27 24.03
N LEU A 107 -19.92 15.94 24.83
CA LEU A 107 -21.27 16.37 24.48
C LEU A 107 -21.33 17.21 23.19
N ASN A 108 -22.48 17.14 22.52
CA ASN A 108 -22.80 17.77 21.23
C ASN A 108 -21.89 17.37 20.05
N ASP A 109 -21.39 16.14 20.04
CA ASP A 109 -20.44 15.63 19.04
C ASP A 109 -19.23 16.57 18.85
N GLN A 110 -18.77 17.17 19.95
CA GLN A 110 -17.59 18.03 19.98
C GLN A 110 -16.51 17.44 20.89
N PRO A 111 -15.22 17.69 20.61
CA PRO A 111 -14.13 17.34 21.52
C PRO A 111 -14.35 17.92 22.92
N LEU A 112 -13.93 17.20 23.96
CA LEU A 112 -13.89 17.66 25.35
C LEU A 112 -13.10 18.97 25.46
N PHE A 113 -11.99 19.04 24.73
CA PHE A 113 -11.22 20.26 24.49
C PHE A 113 -10.53 20.19 23.14
N THR A 114 -10.08 21.34 22.64
CA THR A 114 -9.19 21.43 21.48
C THR A 114 -7.77 21.76 21.96
N PRO A 115 -6.72 21.03 21.53
CA PRO A 115 -5.35 21.33 21.92
C PRO A 115 -4.98 22.76 21.55
N ASP A 116 -4.20 23.41 22.41
CA ASP A 116 -3.73 24.78 22.24
C ASP A 116 -4.84 25.86 22.19
N LYS A 117 -6.10 25.50 22.47
CA LYS A 117 -7.21 26.43 22.63
C LYS A 117 -7.73 26.43 24.06
N ASP A 118 -7.82 27.60 24.64
CA ASP A 118 -8.33 27.79 26.01
C ASP A 118 -9.82 28.17 26.05
N ASP A 119 -10.51 28.15 24.91
CA ASP A 119 -11.89 28.62 24.69
C ASP A 119 -12.76 27.61 23.90
N SER A 120 -12.31 26.36 23.74
CA SER A 120 -13.13 25.32 23.10
C SER A 120 -14.47 25.11 23.82
N GLU A 121 -15.53 24.82 23.05
CA GLU A 121 -16.91 24.87 23.55
C GLU A 121 -17.16 24.01 24.81
N ASN A 122 -16.66 22.77 24.83
CA ASN A 122 -16.82 21.87 25.98
C ASN A 122 -15.94 22.24 27.17
N LEU A 123 -14.77 22.86 26.95
CA LEU A 123 -13.95 23.43 28.03
C LEU A 123 -14.68 24.62 28.69
N VAL A 124 -15.23 25.53 27.88
CA VAL A 124 -16.01 26.68 28.38
C VAL A 124 -17.23 26.19 29.14
N PHE A 125 -17.95 25.22 28.58
CA PHE A 125 -19.08 24.57 29.24
C PHE A 125 -18.70 23.99 30.61
N LEU A 126 -17.59 23.24 30.70
CA LEU A 126 -17.13 22.68 31.98
C LEU A 126 -16.75 23.78 32.98
N ILE A 127 -16.04 24.83 32.54
CA ILE A 127 -15.69 25.97 33.41
C ILE A 127 -16.96 26.62 33.98
N ASP A 128 -17.97 26.86 33.14
CA ASP A 128 -19.23 27.48 33.56
C ASP A 128 -20.01 26.57 34.51
N LEU A 129 -20.04 25.27 34.25
CA LEU A 129 -20.69 24.28 35.10
C LEU A 129 -20.03 24.22 36.49
N ILE A 130 -18.70 24.14 36.53
CA ILE A 130 -17.90 24.12 37.76
C ILE A 130 -18.18 25.35 38.61
N LYS A 131 -18.14 26.54 38.00
CA LYS A 131 -18.41 27.80 38.72
C LYS A 131 -19.83 27.87 39.24
N THR A 132 -20.81 27.49 38.41
CA THR A 132 -22.21 27.68 38.79
C THR A 132 -22.62 26.73 39.91
N LEU A 133 -22.10 25.51 39.92
CA LEU A 133 -22.37 24.50 40.95
C LEU A 133 -21.33 24.52 42.08
N SER A 134 -20.44 25.53 42.11
CA SER A 134 -19.39 25.66 43.11
C SER A 134 -18.56 24.38 43.32
N VAL A 135 -18.22 23.70 42.22
CA VAL A 135 -17.50 22.43 42.23
C VAL A 135 -16.07 22.61 42.71
N LYS A 136 -15.66 21.80 43.68
CA LYS A 136 -14.34 21.90 44.33
C LYS A 136 -13.29 21.05 43.64
N HIS A 137 -13.65 19.84 43.20
CA HIS A 137 -12.76 18.93 42.49
C HIS A 137 -13.37 18.43 41.18
N VAL A 138 -12.53 18.26 40.17
CA VAL A 138 -12.86 17.52 38.95
C VAL A 138 -11.83 16.43 38.75
N ASP A 139 -12.26 15.18 38.73
CA ASP A 139 -11.38 14.00 38.63
C ASP A 139 -11.56 13.34 37.25
N PHE A 140 -10.47 13.16 36.51
CA PHE A 140 -10.46 12.51 35.19
C PHE A 140 -9.99 11.07 35.35
N LEU A 141 -10.96 10.15 35.42
CA LEU A 141 -10.75 8.71 35.49
C LEU A 141 -10.43 8.19 34.08
N ALA A 142 -9.18 8.39 33.66
CA ALA A 142 -8.62 7.95 32.38
C ALA A 142 -7.10 7.71 32.52
N CYS A 143 -6.60 6.65 31.89
CA CYS A 143 -5.19 6.28 32.00
C CYS A 143 -4.27 7.34 31.36
N ASN A 144 -3.07 7.50 31.92
CA ASN A 144 -1.91 8.18 31.33
C ASN A 144 -2.08 9.65 30.91
N THR A 145 -3.21 10.30 31.22
CA THR A 145 -3.48 11.66 30.74
C THR A 145 -2.42 12.71 31.14
N LEU A 146 -1.75 12.53 32.28
CA LEU A 146 -0.63 13.39 32.71
C LEU A 146 0.68 13.15 31.92
N LYS A 147 0.80 12.05 31.17
CA LYS A 147 1.93 11.82 30.26
C LYS A 147 1.83 12.73 29.02
N TYR A 148 0.63 13.16 28.63
CA TYR A 148 0.41 13.92 27.40
C TYR A 148 0.48 15.46 27.59
N PRO A 149 1.27 16.21 26.78
CA PRO A 149 1.41 17.66 26.93
C PRO A 149 0.10 18.46 26.75
N ASN A 150 -0.74 18.10 25.79
CA ASN A 150 -2.03 18.74 25.52
C ASN A 150 -3.01 18.58 26.70
N TRP A 151 -3.05 17.41 27.32
CA TRP A 151 -3.87 17.13 28.49
C TRP A 151 -3.40 17.90 29.72
N LYS A 152 -2.09 17.98 29.96
CA LYS A 152 -1.53 18.86 31.02
C LYS A 152 -1.95 20.32 30.82
N SER A 153 -1.85 20.84 29.59
CA SER A 153 -2.28 22.21 29.28
C SER A 153 -3.78 22.43 29.49
N PHE A 154 -4.60 21.45 29.12
CA PHE A 154 -6.05 21.47 29.38
C PHE A 154 -6.35 21.49 30.89
N TYR A 155 -5.72 20.63 31.69
CA TYR A 155 -5.90 20.59 33.14
C TYR A 155 -5.45 21.90 33.81
N ASP A 156 -4.31 22.45 33.41
CA ASP A 156 -3.83 23.76 33.90
C ASP A 156 -4.82 24.88 33.57
N THR A 157 -5.36 24.87 32.35
CA THR A 157 -6.34 25.86 31.90
C THR A 157 -7.66 25.73 32.67
N LEU A 158 -8.17 24.51 32.83
CA LEU A 158 -9.39 24.23 33.56
C LEU A 158 -9.26 24.62 35.03
N ALA A 159 -8.16 24.23 35.70
CA ALA A 159 -7.86 24.59 37.08
C ALA A 159 -7.81 26.12 37.24
N LYS A 160 -7.03 26.80 36.40
CA LYS A 160 -6.83 28.26 36.46
C LYS A 160 -8.11 29.04 36.21
N LYS A 161 -8.93 28.63 35.24
CA LYS A 161 -10.14 29.37 34.84
C LYS A 161 -11.35 29.07 35.73
N SER A 162 -11.42 27.88 36.32
CA SER A 162 -12.56 27.45 37.13
C SER A 162 -12.34 27.59 38.64
N GLY A 163 -11.09 27.47 39.11
CA GLY A 163 -10.75 27.45 40.53
C GLY A 163 -10.88 26.07 41.20
N ALA A 164 -11.29 25.04 40.47
CA ALA A 164 -11.35 23.67 40.97
C ALA A 164 -9.98 22.99 40.99
N ILE A 165 -9.81 22.04 41.90
CA ILE A 165 -8.67 21.11 41.91
C ILE A 165 -8.92 20.03 40.87
N ILE A 166 -7.92 19.75 40.03
CA ILE A 166 -8.04 18.79 38.93
C ILE A 166 -7.24 17.53 39.25
N GLY A 167 -7.93 16.41 39.47
CA GLY A 167 -7.32 15.08 39.62
C GLY A 167 -7.19 14.38 38.27
N ALA A 168 -6.02 13.83 37.97
CA ALA A 168 -5.76 13.09 36.73
C ALA A 168 -4.66 12.06 36.93
N SER A 169 -4.59 11.08 36.03
CA SER A 169 -3.64 9.98 36.15
C SER A 169 -2.41 10.04 35.23
N ASP A 170 -1.25 9.61 35.70
CA ASP A 170 -0.02 9.39 34.90
C ASP A 170 0.29 7.91 34.62
N ASN A 171 -0.50 6.98 35.16
CA ASN A 171 -0.40 5.54 34.94
C ASN A 171 -1.73 4.94 34.45
N GLU A 172 -1.82 3.61 34.43
CA GLU A 172 -3.07 2.90 34.21
C GLU A 172 -4.07 3.12 35.37
N THR A 173 -5.07 3.98 35.21
CA THR A 173 -6.19 4.04 36.16
C THR A 173 -7.01 2.75 36.16
N GLY A 174 -7.15 2.09 37.31
CA GLY A 174 -7.91 0.86 37.46
C GLY A 174 -7.48 -0.02 38.63
N ASN A 175 -7.74 -1.32 38.53
CA ASN A 175 -7.52 -2.25 39.63
C ASN A 175 -6.03 -2.60 39.82
N GLN A 176 -5.55 -2.50 41.07
CA GLN A 176 -4.18 -2.85 41.49
C GLN A 176 -3.73 -4.26 41.12
N LYS A 177 -4.65 -5.23 41.09
CA LYS A 177 -4.35 -6.60 40.69
C LYS A 177 -3.97 -6.72 39.21
N TYR A 178 -4.41 -5.78 38.37
CA TYR A 178 -4.23 -5.81 36.91
C TYR A 178 -3.32 -4.68 36.40
N GLY A 179 -2.48 -4.13 37.28
CA GLY A 179 -1.41 -3.21 36.92
C GLY A 179 -1.77 -1.72 36.99
N GLY A 180 -2.99 -1.37 37.40
CA GLY A 180 -3.39 0.02 37.58
C GLY A 180 -3.52 0.45 39.04
N ASP A 181 -3.92 1.69 39.30
CA ASP A 181 -4.44 2.09 40.61
C ASP A 181 -5.56 3.13 40.50
N TRP A 182 -6.20 3.44 41.62
CA TRP A 182 -7.25 4.45 41.69
C TRP A 182 -6.73 5.77 42.28
N ILE A 183 -5.43 6.04 42.14
CA ILE A 183 -4.79 7.24 42.65
C ILE A 183 -4.74 8.26 41.50
N MET A 184 -5.21 9.48 41.75
CA MET A 184 -4.94 10.60 40.86
C MET A 184 -3.57 11.18 41.23
N GLU A 185 -2.52 10.92 40.46
CA GLU A 185 -1.14 11.16 40.90
C GLU A 185 -0.82 12.63 41.17
N ASN A 186 -1.47 13.56 40.46
CA ASN A 186 -1.25 14.99 40.67
C ASN A 186 -1.90 15.53 41.97
N THR A 187 -2.96 14.90 42.48
CA THR A 187 -3.59 15.25 43.77
C THR A 187 -3.22 14.30 44.89
N ARG A 188 -2.70 13.12 44.56
CA ARG A 188 -2.43 11.98 45.46
C ARG A 188 -3.66 11.46 46.19
N GLU A 189 -4.84 11.67 45.62
CA GLU A 189 -6.09 11.18 46.19
C GLU A 189 -6.44 9.81 45.63
N ASP A 190 -6.73 8.85 46.52
CA ASP A 190 -7.38 7.60 46.15
C ASP A 190 -8.88 7.84 46.01
N ILE A 191 -9.38 7.68 44.79
CA ILE A 191 -10.74 8.05 44.43
C ILE A 191 -11.76 6.92 44.62
N VAL A 192 -11.35 5.70 45.05
CA VAL A 192 -12.28 4.55 45.18
C VAL A 192 -13.44 4.90 46.09
N ASN A 193 -13.16 5.28 47.33
CA ASN A 193 -14.20 5.55 48.32
C ASN A 193 -14.87 6.91 48.12
N LEU A 194 -14.32 7.76 47.25
CA LEU A 194 -14.94 9.03 46.89
C LEU A 194 -16.15 8.79 45.98
N TYR A 195 -16.02 7.92 44.97
CA TYR A 195 -17.09 7.66 44.01
C TYR A 195 -17.83 6.34 44.21
N PHE A 196 -17.17 5.31 44.74
CA PHE A 196 -17.64 3.93 44.70
C PHE A 196 -17.82 3.30 46.09
N LYS A 197 -18.62 2.22 46.14
CA LYS A 197 -18.82 1.37 47.32
C LYS A 197 -17.65 0.42 47.55
N GLY A 198 -16.86 0.13 46.51
CA GLY A 198 -15.76 -0.84 46.57
C GLY A 198 -16.22 -2.30 46.39
N ALA A 199 -17.52 -2.55 46.18
CA ALA A 199 -18.08 -3.90 46.15
C ALA A 199 -17.94 -4.57 44.78
N ILE A 200 -17.99 -3.78 43.71
CA ILE A 200 -17.86 -4.26 42.32
C ILE A 200 -16.60 -3.69 41.68
N ILE A 201 -16.25 -2.44 41.96
CA ILE A 201 -15.13 -1.76 41.30
C ILE A 201 -13.77 -2.36 41.68
N MET A 202 -13.65 -2.98 42.87
CA MET A 202 -12.44 -3.68 43.31
C MET A 202 -12.21 -5.02 42.61
N ASP A 203 -13.23 -5.56 41.92
CA ASP A 203 -13.15 -6.76 41.10
C ASP A 203 -13.07 -6.43 39.59
N PHE A 204 -13.02 -5.15 39.23
CA PHE A 204 -12.84 -4.69 37.85
C PHE A 204 -11.60 -5.35 37.23
N LYS A 205 -11.79 -6.12 36.14
CA LYS A 205 -10.76 -6.99 35.55
C LYS A 205 -9.90 -6.31 34.47
N GLY A 206 -9.91 -4.97 34.39
CA GLY A 206 -9.18 -4.22 33.38
C GLY A 206 -8.42 -3.02 33.96
N THR A 207 -7.67 -2.37 33.09
CA THR A 207 -7.37 -0.93 33.14
C THR A 207 -8.26 -0.26 32.10
N LEU A 208 -8.29 1.06 32.01
CA LEU A 208 -8.98 1.74 30.90
C LEU A 208 -8.23 1.60 29.54
N ALA A 209 -7.37 0.58 29.36
CA ALA A 209 -6.77 0.12 28.10
C ALA A 209 -6.83 -1.43 27.98
N SER A 210 -7.17 -1.98 26.81
CA SER A 210 -7.10 -3.44 26.56
C SER A 210 -5.68 -3.82 26.12
N THR A 211 -4.77 -4.01 27.08
CA THR A 211 -3.36 -4.32 26.80
C THR A 211 -3.10 -5.82 26.75
N ILE A 212 -2.46 -6.28 25.67
CA ILE A 212 -1.92 -7.64 25.51
C ILE A 212 -0.40 -7.56 25.47
N SER A 213 0.25 -8.15 26.47
CA SER A 213 1.72 -8.14 26.63
C SER A 213 2.38 -9.52 26.48
N SER A 214 1.60 -10.55 26.16
CA SER A 214 2.07 -11.91 25.93
C SER A 214 1.29 -12.59 24.81
N SER A 215 1.91 -13.57 24.15
CA SER A 215 1.31 -14.25 23.01
C SER A 215 -0.03 -14.89 23.37
N THR A 216 -1.05 -14.62 22.56
CA THR A 216 -2.42 -15.08 22.82
C THR A 216 -3.20 -15.30 21.52
N SER A 217 -4.32 -15.99 21.63
CA SER A 217 -5.28 -16.17 20.55
C SER A 217 -6.54 -15.35 20.82
N LEU A 218 -6.99 -14.61 19.81
CA LEU A 218 -8.23 -13.86 19.84
C LEU A 218 -9.28 -14.60 19.01
N ASP A 219 -10.39 -14.94 19.65
CA ASP A 219 -11.55 -15.51 18.98
C ASP A 219 -12.46 -14.42 18.39
N PRO A 220 -13.39 -14.79 17.50
CA PRO A 220 -14.31 -13.83 16.92
C PRO A 220 -15.15 -13.06 17.95
N SER A 221 -15.47 -13.64 19.10
CA SER A 221 -16.28 -12.96 20.13
C SER A 221 -15.50 -11.82 20.79
N PHE A 222 -14.20 -12.01 21.01
CA PHE A 222 -13.31 -10.97 21.52
C PHE A 222 -13.22 -9.80 20.53
N LEU A 223 -12.97 -10.08 19.25
CA LEU A 223 -12.81 -9.06 18.21
C LEU A 223 -14.10 -8.30 17.90
N GLN A 224 -15.27 -8.93 18.08
CA GLN A 224 -16.59 -8.32 17.86
C GLN A 224 -17.10 -7.51 19.06
N THR A 225 -16.43 -7.56 20.20
CA THR A 225 -16.82 -6.81 21.39
C THR A 225 -16.21 -5.41 21.33
N SER A 226 -17.04 -4.39 21.06
CA SER A 226 -16.57 -3.00 20.86
C SER A 226 -15.71 -2.47 22.00
N SER A 227 -16.01 -2.84 23.24
CA SER A 227 -15.26 -2.38 24.41
C SER A 227 -13.85 -2.94 24.57
N ASN A 228 -13.47 -3.93 23.76
CA ASN A 228 -12.10 -4.44 23.77
C ASN A 228 -11.18 -3.56 22.92
N TRP A 229 -11.71 -2.61 22.16
CA TRP A 229 -10.97 -1.75 21.25
C TRP A 229 -10.73 -0.35 21.84
N PRO A 230 -9.58 0.31 21.54
CA PRO A 230 -8.43 -0.23 20.80
C PRO A 230 -7.70 -1.33 21.59
N ILE A 231 -7.00 -2.21 20.88
CA ILE A 231 -6.20 -3.29 21.48
C ILE A 231 -4.74 -2.88 21.45
N THR A 232 -4.16 -2.57 22.60
CA THR A 232 -2.74 -2.26 22.71
C THR A 232 -1.93 -3.55 22.77
N VAL A 233 -0.92 -3.70 21.92
CA VAL A 233 -0.03 -4.87 21.90
C VAL A 233 1.38 -4.43 22.23
N THR A 234 1.96 -5.05 23.26
CA THR A 234 3.30 -4.73 23.75
C THR A 234 4.09 -5.99 24.12
N GLY A 235 5.29 -5.81 24.66
CA GLY A 235 6.22 -6.89 24.98
C GLY A 235 7.07 -7.31 23.77
N GLY A 236 7.35 -8.60 23.66
CA GLY A 236 8.14 -9.15 22.57
C GLY A 236 9.64 -8.89 22.71
N THR A 237 10.44 -9.88 22.32
CA THR A 237 11.89 -9.77 22.17
C THR A 237 12.31 -10.47 20.88
N SER A 238 13.57 -10.30 20.47
CA SER A 238 14.11 -10.98 19.29
C SER A 238 14.08 -12.51 19.38
N THR A 239 14.05 -13.08 20.59
CA THR A 239 13.98 -14.53 20.81
C THR A 239 12.56 -15.01 21.16
N THR A 240 11.72 -14.13 21.69
CA THR A 240 10.33 -14.44 22.06
C THR A 240 9.40 -13.30 21.65
N PRO A 241 9.00 -13.24 20.36
CA PRO A 241 8.04 -12.25 19.90
C PRO A 241 6.68 -12.38 20.61
N THR A 242 5.97 -11.27 20.81
CA THR A 242 4.56 -11.30 21.22
C THR A 242 3.72 -11.61 19.98
N VAL A 243 3.00 -12.74 19.97
CA VAL A 243 2.21 -13.21 18.83
C VAL A 243 0.72 -13.14 19.16
N ILE A 244 -0.04 -12.35 18.41
CA ILE A 244 -1.50 -12.32 18.44
C ILE A 244 -2.02 -13.18 17.29
N THR A 245 -2.78 -14.23 17.60
CA THR A 245 -3.36 -15.14 16.59
C THR A 245 -4.87 -14.97 16.50
N ILE A 246 -5.40 -14.68 15.33
CA ILE A 246 -6.85 -14.63 15.08
C ILE A 246 -7.33 -16.02 14.68
N THR A 247 -8.39 -16.51 15.34
CA THR A 247 -8.83 -17.91 15.23
C THR A 247 -10.13 -18.12 14.46
N GLY A 248 -10.71 -17.04 13.90
CA GLY A 248 -11.91 -17.15 13.07
C GLY A 248 -12.26 -15.85 12.35
N ASN A 249 -13.21 -15.94 11.42
CA ASN A 249 -13.77 -14.77 10.77
C ASN A 249 -14.50 -13.88 11.79
N ALA A 250 -14.34 -12.57 11.70
CA ALA A 250 -14.95 -11.62 12.61
C ALA A 250 -15.39 -10.35 11.87
N THR A 251 -16.36 -9.62 12.44
CA THR A 251 -16.73 -8.28 11.98
C THR A 251 -16.16 -7.27 12.96
N ILE A 252 -15.41 -6.28 12.47
CA ILE A 252 -14.89 -5.21 13.31
C ILE A 252 -16.04 -4.26 13.67
N PRO A 253 -16.37 -4.08 14.96
CA PRO A 253 -17.62 -3.45 15.37
C PRO A 253 -17.57 -1.92 15.36
N ILE A 254 -16.38 -1.34 15.48
CA ILE A 254 -16.15 0.12 15.59
C ILE A 254 -14.88 0.53 14.84
N ASN A 255 -14.76 1.81 14.50
CA ASN A 255 -13.55 2.36 13.88
C ASN A 255 -12.39 2.39 14.89
N SER A 256 -11.62 1.30 14.94
CA SER A 256 -10.52 1.13 15.88
C SER A 256 -9.46 0.17 15.32
N TYR A 257 -8.39 -0.03 16.08
CA TYR A 257 -7.15 -0.64 15.59
C TYR A 257 -6.40 -1.41 16.69
N PHE A 258 -5.50 -2.27 16.24
CA PHE A 258 -4.39 -2.79 17.04
C PHE A 258 -3.31 -1.71 17.12
N ASP A 259 -2.96 -1.30 18.33
CA ASP A 259 -1.93 -0.30 18.60
C ASP A 259 -0.62 -0.98 19.00
N ILE A 260 0.38 -0.96 18.12
CA ILE A 260 1.67 -1.58 18.36
C ILE A 260 2.53 -0.65 19.22
N GLN A 261 2.85 -1.08 20.44
CA GLN A 261 3.58 -0.31 21.46
C GLN A 261 4.92 -0.95 21.86
N SER A 262 5.46 -1.85 21.03
CA SER A 262 6.79 -2.46 21.23
C SER A 262 7.35 -3.10 19.94
N PRO A 263 8.67 -3.35 19.85
CA PRO A 263 9.23 -4.14 18.76
C PRO A 263 8.93 -5.64 18.93
N TYR A 264 9.17 -6.44 17.88
CA TYR A 264 8.99 -7.90 17.90
C TYR A 264 7.55 -8.33 18.21
N VAL A 265 6.59 -7.65 17.59
CA VAL A 265 5.17 -8.01 17.63
C VAL A 265 4.79 -8.69 16.32
N VAL A 266 4.00 -9.77 16.42
CA VAL A 266 3.40 -10.47 15.30
C VAL A 266 1.89 -10.44 15.42
N ILE A 267 1.19 -9.95 14.39
CA ILE A 267 -0.27 -10.10 14.25
C ILE A 267 -0.53 -11.10 13.13
N ASP A 268 -1.00 -12.30 13.48
CA ASP A 268 -1.34 -13.38 12.55
C ASP A 268 -2.85 -13.51 12.40
N GLY A 269 -3.37 -13.23 11.20
CA GLY A 269 -4.78 -13.35 10.87
C GLY A 269 -5.28 -14.79 10.70
N GLY A 270 -4.39 -15.79 10.71
CA GLY A 270 -4.74 -17.21 10.51
C GLY A 270 -5.34 -17.52 9.13
N GLY A 271 -5.31 -16.56 8.19
CA GLY A 271 -5.96 -16.65 6.89
C GLY A 271 -7.47 -16.35 6.90
N TYR A 272 -8.02 -15.98 8.05
CA TYR A 272 -9.42 -15.61 8.24
C TYR A 272 -9.73 -14.20 7.73
N THR A 273 -11.01 -13.96 7.46
CA THR A 273 -11.52 -12.68 6.96
C THR A 273 -12.07 -11.83 8.10
N LEU A 274 -11.58 -10.60 8.20
CA LEU A 274 -12.09 -9.53 9.04
C LEU A 274 -12.96 -8.60 8.19
N THR A 275 -14.25 -8.55 8.47
CA THR A 275 -15.20 -7.71 7.72
C THR A 275 -15.30 -6.34 8.37
N VAL A 276 -15.20 -5.29 7.56
CA VAL A 276 -15.27 -3.88 7.98
C VAL A 276 -16.42 -3.19 7.23
N ASN A 277 -17.52 -2.96 7.93
CA ASN A 277 -18.70 -2.24 7.43
C ASN A 277 -18.79 -0.84 8.04
N ILE A 278 -17.64 -0.19 8.17
CA ILE A 278 -17.48 1.10 8.85
C ILE A 278 -17.17 2.17 7.81
N THR A 279 -17.80 3.33 7.93
CA THR A 279 -17.49 4.50 7.11
C THR A 279 -16.26 5.22 7.65
N LEU A 280 -15.41 5.71 6.75
CA LEU A 280 -14.17 6.42 7.11
C LEU A 280 -13.27 5.60 8.04
N PHE A 281 -13.10 4.31 7.74
CA PHE A 281 -12.24 3.42 8.50
C PHE A 281 -10.78 3.89 8.48
N ASN A 282 -10.12 3.86 9.65
CA ASN A 282 -8.77 4.39 9.82
C ASN A 282 -7.64 3.36 9.68
N GLY A 283 -7.98 2.13 9.32
CA GLY A 283 -7.04 1.02 9.23
C GLY A 283 -7.04 0.16 10.49
N LEU A 284 -6.71 -1.12 10.31
CA LEU A 284 -6.80 -2.13 11.36
C LEU A 284 -5.62 -2.08 12.33
N ILE A 285 -4.46 -1.58 11.91
CA ILE A 285 -3.21 -1.67 12.66
C ILE A 285 -2.42 -0.36 12.58
N GLN A 286 -2.06 0.17 13.74
CA GLN A 286 -1.24 1.37 13.89
C GLN A 286 0.16 0.99 14.41
N ASN A 287 1.21 1.58 13.82
CA ASN A 287 2.59 1.43 14.29
C ASN A 287 3.39 2.72 13.95
N GLY A 288 3.33 3.71 14.83
CA GLY A 288 3.87 5.06 14.61
C GLY A 288 2.83 6.07 14.13
N THR A 289 3.13 7.36 14.17
CA THR A 289 2.25 8.46 13.72
C THR A 289 3.06 9.54 13.03
N SER A 290 2.45 10.67 12.63
CA SER A 290 3.17 11.82 12.08
C SER A 290 4.19 12.46 13.02
N VAL A 291 4.12 12.16 14.32
CA VAL A 291 5.00 12.72 15.37
C VAL A 291 5.66 11.64 16.22
N THR A 292 5.35 10.36 16.00
CA THR A 292 5.93 9.25 16.78
C THR A 292 6.52 8.18 15.88
N THR A 293 7.74 7.76 16.22
CA THR A 293 8.44 6.65 15.58
C THR A 293 7.68 5.35 15.79
N GLY A 294 7.43 4.64 14.70
CA GLY A 294 6.92 3.28 14.72
C GLY A 294 8.01 2.30 15.19
N TYR A 295 7.58 1.21 15.80
CA TYR A 295 8.47 0.16 16.26
C TYR A 295 9.02 -0.67 15.10
N SER A 296 10.21 -1.21 15.30
CA SER A 296 10.91 -2.09 14.36
C SER A 296 10.56 -3.56 14.61
N ASN A 297 10.84 -4.43 13.62
CA ASN A 297 10.63 -5.87 13.71
C ASN A 297 9.16 -6.27 13.96
N VAL A 298 8.21 -5.52 13.39
CA VAL A 298 6.79 -5.84 13.45
C VAL A 298 6.40 -6.66 12.22
N THR A 299 5.74 -7.80 12.44
CA THR A 299 5.24 -8.67 11.36
C THR A 299 3.73 -8.74 11.37
N ILE A 300 3.09 -8.43 10.24
CA ILE A 300 1.66 -8.61 10.03
C ILE A 300 1.49 -9.71 8.98
N GLN A 301 0.76 -10.78 9.29
CA GLN A 301 0.65 -11.91 8.36
C GLN A 301 -0.73 -12.51 8.27
N ASN A 302 -1.05 -13.06 7.09
CA ASN A 302 -2.26 -13.85 6.84
C ASN A 302 -3.58 -13.12 7.19
N ILE A 303 -3.61 -11.80 7.09
CA ILE A 303 -4.83 -10.99 7.35
C ILE A 303 -5.58 -10.75 6.04
N LYS A 304 -6.88 -11.04 6.03
CA LYS A 304 -7.78 -10.64 4.94
C LYS A 304 -8.80 -9.63 5.45
N VAL A 305 -8.78 -8.40 4.94
CA VAL A 305 -9.81 -7.39 5.25
C VAL A 305 -10.83 -7.30 4.13
N ASN A 306 -12.09 -7.53 4.45
CA ASN A 306 -13.20 -7.22 3.55
C ASN A 306 -13.84 -5.89 3.93
N GLY A 307 -13.42 -4.81 3.27
CA GLY A 307 -13.93 -3.45 3.45
C GLY A 307 -15.02 -3.05 2.46
N SER A 308 -15.54 -3.97 1.63
CA SER A 308 -16.49 -3.62 0.56
C SER A 308 -17.84 -3.09 1.06
N GLY A 309 -18.18 -3.34 2.33
CA GLY A 309 -19.38 -2.80 2.98
C GLY A 309 -19.14 -1.49 3.74
N GLY A 310 -17.91 -0.96 3.74
CA GLY A 310 -17.53 0.29 4.39
C GLY A 310 -16.87 1.28 3.43
N THR A 311 -16.27 2.33 3.99
CA THR A 311 -15.42 3.26 3.22
C THR A 311 -14.11 3.50 3.96
N LEU A 312 -13.01 3.62 3.22
CA LEU A 312 -11.70 3.93 3.77
C LEU A 312 -11.56 5.45 3.90
N ASN A 313 -11.03 5.93 5.03
CA ASN A 313 -10.72 7.36 5.19
C ASN A 313 -9.54 7.77 4.29
N GLU A 314 -9.40 9.07 4.01
CA GLU A 314 -8.27 9.61 3.25
C GLU A 314 -6.95 9.24 3.95
N ASN A 315 -5.91 8.93 3.17
CA ASN A 315 -4.57 8.57 3.63
C ASN A 315 -4.43 7.22 4.34
N GLN A 316 -5.50 6.47 4.55
CA GLN A 316 -5.44 5.25 5.36
C GLN A 316 -5.17 4.00 4.53
N GLY A 317 -4.87 2.89 5.20
CA GLY A 317 -4.84 1.57 4.57
C GLY A 317 -5.85 0.66 5.21
N TRP A 318 -6.46 -0.26 4.45
CA TRP A 318 -7.43 -1.20 5.05
C TRP A 318 -6.82 -2.06 6.15
N ILE A 319 -5.50 -2.34 6.08
CA ILE A 319 -4.80 -3.14 7.07
C ILE A 319 -3.91 -2.24 7.94
N CYS A 320 -2.91 -1.61 7.34
CA CYS A 320 -1.96 -0.75 8.04
C CYS A 320 -2.35 0.72 7.84
N ALA A 321 -2.54 1.43 8.93
CA ALA A 321 -2.88 2.86 8.93
C ALA A 321 -1.74 3.73 8.33
N THR A 322 -2.03 5.01 8.15
CA THR A 322 -1.01 6.01 7.78
C THR A 322 0.16 6.02 8.76
N TYR A 323 1.36 6.36 8.28
CA TYR A 323 2.61 6.39 9.05
C TYR A 323 3.07 5.05 9.64
N PHE A 324 2.51 3.92 9.18
CA PHE A 324 2.98 2.61 9.62
C PHE A 324 4.48 2.44 9.36
N GLY A 325 5.25 2.19 10.43
CA GLY A 325 6.70 2.05 10.42
C GLY A 325 7.47 3.34 10.16
N TYR A 326 6.90 4.52 10.45
CA TYR A 326 7.63 5.80 10.42
C TYR A 326 8.92 5.71 11.26
N GLY A 327 10.09 5.87 10.64
CA GLY A 327 11.41 5.72 11.29
C GLY A 327 11.76 4.33 11.86
N GLY A 328 10.82 3.37 11.84
CA GLY A 328 11.01 1.99 12.28
C GLY A 328 11.50 1.09 11.14
N ILE A 329 12.36 0.13 11.44
CA ILE A 329 13.01 -0.73 10.44
C ILE A 329 12.56 -2.19 10.55
N ASP A 330 12.85 -2.99 9.52
CA ASP A 330 12.60 -4.43 9.48
C ASP A 330 11.13 -4.81 9.73
N ASN A 331 10.20 -3.97 9.25
CA ASN A 331 8.77 -4.23 9.33
C ASN A 331 8.29 -5.00 8.10
N VAL A 332 7.50 -6.06 8.30
CA VAL A 332 7.06 -6.96 7.24
C VAL A 332 5.56 -7.16 7.28
N VAL A 333 4.92 -7.10 6.12
CA VAL A 333 3.51 -7.51 5.94
C VAL A 333 3.45 -8.59 4.87
N THR A 334 2.95 -9.77 5.20
CA THR A 334 3.00 -10.92 4.29
C THR A 334 1.71 -11.71 4.19
N ASN A 335 1.37 -12.18 2.99
CA ASN A 335 0.17 -12.97 2.70
C ASN A 335 -1.13 -12.26 3.14
N CYS A 336 -1.15 -10.94 3.04
CA CYS A 336 -2.30 -10.13 3.43
C CYS A 336 -3.10 -9.67 2.21
N SER A 337 -4.42 -9.56 2.33
CA SER A 337 -5.27 -9.08 1.24
C SER A 337 -6.36 -8.14 1.69
N SER A 338 -6.77 -7.21 0.83
CA SER A 338 -7.96 -6.39 1.07
C SER A 338 -8.93 -6.34 -0.11
N SER A 339 -10.20 -6.11 0.20
CA SER A 339 -11.24 -5.74 -0.77
C SER A 339 -11.99 -4.48 -0.33
N GLY A 340 -12.40 -3.66 -1.29
CA GLY A 340 -13.09 -2.40 -1.06
C GLY A 340 -12.37 -1.23 -1.75
N ASN A 341 -13.11 -0.16 -2.06
CA ASN A 341 -12.53 1.00 -2.73
C ASN A 341 -11.39 1.60 -1.89
N ILE A 342 -10.32 1.99 -2.57
CA ILE A 342 -9.14 2.59 -1.97
C ILE A 342 -9.25 4.10 -2.19
N GLY A 343 -9.52 4.82 -1.10
CA GLY A 343 -9.78 6.27 -1.13
C GLY A 343 -8.57 7.13 -1.50
N SER A 344 -8.78 8.44 -1.57
CA SER A 344 -7.72 9.41 -1.89
C SER A 344 -6.49 9.26 -1.00
N ARG A 345 -5.31 9.21 -1.63
CA ARG A 345 -3.97 9.04 -1.03
C ARG A 345 -3.78 7.77 -0.19
N SER A 346 -4.76 6.90 -0.16
CA SER A 346 -4.80 5.67 0.63
C SER A 346 -4.05 4.54 -0.07
N GLY A 347 -3.91 3.40 0.61
CA GLY A 347 -3.53 2.17 -0.05
C GLY A 347 -4.37 0.97 0.34
N GLY A 348 -4.42 -0.04 -0.51
CA GLY A 348 -5.20 -1.24 -0.20
C GLY A 348 -4.67 -1.97 1.02
N ILE A 349 -3.35 -1.95 1.26
CA ILE A 349 -2.74 -2.58 2.44
C ILE A 349 -2.22 -1.51 3.39
N PHE A 350 -1.40 -0.59 2.90
CA PHE A 350 -0.78 0.47 3.70
C PHE A 350 -1.32 1.85 3.33
N GLY A 351 -1.59 2.66 4.36
CA GLY A 351 -1.87 4.07 4.17
C GLY A 351 -0.68 4.87 3.63
N SER A 352 -0.84 6.19 3.61
CA SER A 352 0.21 7.12 3.20
C SER A 352 1.33 7.21 4.25
N HIS A 353 2.50 7.70 3.84
CA HIS A 353 3.68 7.89 4.70
C HIS A 353 4.20 6.60 5.37
N VAL A 354 3.91 5.43 4.80
CA VAL A 354 4.48 4.16 5.24
C VAL A 354 5.98 4.11 4.96
N GLY A 355 6.77 3.66 5.94
CA GLY A 355 8.24 3.61 5.82
C GLY A 355 8.88 4.95 5.54
N TYR A 356 8.32 6.01 6.11
CA TYR A 356 8.77 7.38 5.92
C TYR A 356 9.90 7.73 6.92
N ASP A 357 10.76 8.69 6.57
CA ASP A 357 11.82 9.26 7.43
C ASP A 357 12.80 8.22 7.98
N GLY A 358 13.41 7.45 7.08
CA GLY A 358 14.34 6.37 7.42
C GLY A 358 13.69 5.04 7.82
N GLY A 359 12.36 4.95 7.86
CA GLY A 359 11.65 3.69 8.09
C GLY A 359 11.81 2.68 6.93
N SER A 360 11.67 1.38 7.22
CA SER A 360 11.78 0.30 6.22
C SER A 360 10.65 -0.73 6.35
N ILE A 361 9.88 -0.90 5.27
CA ILE A 361 8.72 -1.78 5.20
C ILE A 361 8.80 -2.68 3.96
N THR A 362 8.47 -3.97 4.14
CA THR A 362 8.35 -4.94 3.04
C THR A 362 6.96 -5.57 3.00
N ALA A 363 6.32 -5.56 1.83
CA ALA A 363 5.10 -6.30 1.52
C ALA A 363 5.43 -7.55 0.69
N ILE A 364 4.98 -8.73 1.10
CA ILE A 364 5.27 -10.00 0.42
C ILE A 364 3.98 -10.77 0.17
N ASN A 365 3.71 -11.13 -1.08
CA ASN A 365 2.50 -11.88 -1.48
C ASN A 365 1.20 -11.18 -1.04
N CYS A 366 1.16 -9.84 -1.10
CA CYS A 366 -0.01 -9.08 -0.71
C CYS A 366 -0.88 -8.71 -1.91
N SER A 367 -2.19 -8.59 -1.71
CA SER A 367 -3.11 -8.23 -2.79
C SER A 367 -4.21 -7.27 -2.39
N SER A 368 -4.74 -6.51 -3.35
CA SER A 368 -5.92 -5.68 -3.13
C SER A 368 -6.88 -5.70 -4.29
N SER A 369 -8.15 -5.41 -3.99
CA SER A 369 -9.22 -5.28 -4.97
C SER A 369 -10.15 -4.13 -4.60
N GLY A 370 -10.60 -3.37 -5.61
CA GLY A 370 -11.42 -2.16 -5.44
C GLY A 370 -10.80 -0.97 -6.17
N ASN A 371 -11.61 0.01 -6.55
CA ASN A 371 -11.13 1.14 -7.35
C ASN A 371 -10.07 1.93 -6.58
N ILE A 372 -9.00 2.33 -7.28
CA ILE A 372 -7.89 3.11 -6.73
C ILE A 372 -8.11 4.57 -7.09
N ASP A 373 -8.25 5.41 -6.08
CA ASP A 373 -8.61 6.83 -6.21
C ASP A 373 -7.37 7.76 -6.23
N TYR A 374 -7.59 9.08 -6.16
CA TYR A 374 -6.59 10.14 -6.35
C TYR A 374 -5.29 9.89 -5.58
N ARG A 375 -4.15 9.85 -6.29
CA ARG A 375 -2.79 9.61 -5.74
C ARG A 375 -2.61 8.32 -4.92
N ALA A 376 -3.62 7.46 -4.85
CA ALA A 376 -3.60 6.24 -4.07
C ALA A 376 -2.76 5.15 -4.74
N GLY A 377 -2.45 4.11 -3.98
CA GLY A 377 -1.79 2.91 -4.51
C GLY A 377 -2.53 1.64 -4.17
N GLY A 378 -2.53 0.65 -5.06
CA GLY A 378 -3.20 -0.62 -4.78
C GLY A 378 -2.68 -1.30 -3.51
N ILE A 379 -1.38 -1.21 -3.20
CA ILE A 379 -0.78 -1.80 -2.00
C ILE A 379 -0.30 -0.71 -1.04
N PHE A 380 0.54 0.19 -1.54
CA PHE A 380 1.19 1.27 -0.79
C PHE A 380 0.57 2.61 -1.16
N GLY A 381 0.07 3.37 -0.18
CA GLY A 381 -0.50 4.68 -0.41
C GLY A 381 0.50 5.77 -0.82
N TYR A 382 0.06 7.02 -0.73
CA TYR A 382 0.84 8.20 -1.10
C TYR A 382 2.17 8.30 -0.31
N ILE A 383 3.26 8.69 -0.99
CA ILE A 383 4.61 8.90 -0.42
C ILE A 383 5.16 7.76 0.44
N ALA A 384 4.93 6.53 0.04
CA ALA A 384 5.59 5.37 0.62
C ALA A 384 7.12 5.45 0.44
N GLY A 385 7.89 5.06 1.46
CA GLY A 385 9.36 5.00 1.39
C GLY A 385 10.03 6.35 1.14
N HIS A 386 9.47 7.45 1.63
CA HIS A 386 9.90 8.82 1.33
C HIS A 386 10.79 9.40 2.46
N LYS A 387 11.58 10.47 2.18
CA LYS A 387 12.56 11.08 3.11
C LYS A 387 13.60 10.08 3.64
N GLY A 388 14.37 9.47 2.75
CA GLY A 388 15.36 8.45 3.14
C GLY A 388 14.78 7.12 3.62
N GLY A 389 13.46 6.97 3.60
CA GLY A 389 12.77 5.72 3.91
C GLY A 389 12.83 4.69 2.78
N THR A 390 12.36 3.47 3.05
CA THR A 390 12.33 2.35 2.10
C THR A 390 10.99 1.61 2.13
N ALA A 391 10.39 1.37 0.96
CA ALA A 391 9.22 0.49 0.83
C ALA A 391 9.39 -0.51 -0.33
N THR A 392 9.24 -1.81 -0.03
CA THR A 392 9.41 -2.89 -1.00
C THR A 392 8.12 -3.69 -1.17
N ALA A 393 7.71 -3.94 -2.41
CA ALA A 393 6.64 -4.87 -2.78
C ALA A 393 7.24 -6.07 -3.51
N THR A 394 6.97 -7.28 -3.03
CA THR A 394 7.43 -8.53 -3.65
C THR A 394 6.25 -9.47 -3.87
N ASN A 395 6.05 -9.92 -5.11
CA ASN A 395 4.94 -10.80 -5.50
C ASN A 395 3.56 -10.22 -5.15
N CYS A 396 3.41 -8.90 -5.22
CA CYS A 396 2.16 -8.22 -4.86
C CYS A 396 1.33 -7.88 -6.10
N TYR A 397 0.01 -7.79 -5.95
CA TYR A 397 -0.85 -7.42 -7.07
C TYR A 397 -2.10 -6.63 -6.70
N SER A 398 -2.62 -5.87 -7.65
CA SER A 398 -3.93 -5.21 -7.50
C SER A 398 -4.80 -5.39 -8.74
N THR A 399 -6.10 -5.54 -8.54
CA THR A 399 -7.08 -5.72 -9.62
C THR A 399 -8.05 -4.55 -9.78
N GLY A 400 -7.89 -3.50 -8.96
CA GLY A 400 -8.71 -2.31 -9.00
C GLY A 400 -8.49 -1.46 -10.26
N GLN A 401 -9.55 -0.85 -10.79
CA GLN A 401 -9.39 0.22 -11.79
C GLN A 401 -8.57 1.35 -11.16
N ILE A 402 -7.53 1.81 -11.86
CA ILE A 402 -6.68 2.93 -11.45
C ILE A 402 -7.40 4.20 -11.92
N SER A 403 -8.38 4.62 -11.13
CA SER A 403 -9.57 5.35 -11.57
C SER A 403 -9.50 6.88 -11.46
N SER A 404 -8.43 7.42 -10.88
CA SER A 404 -8.32 8.85 -10.61
C SER A 404 -6.88 9.34 -10.75
N ASP A 405 -6.73 10.67 -10.83
CA ASP A 405 -5.49 11.36 -11.16
C ASP A 405 -4.30 10.87 -10.32
N LEU A 406 -3.18 10.60 -11.00
CA LEU A 406 -1.85 10.37 -10.42
C LEU A 406 -1.68 9.05 -9.63
N ALA A 407 -2.68 8.18 -9.61
CA ALA A 407 -2.68 6.93 -8.86
C ALA A 407 -1.74 5.86 -9.44
N GLY A 408 -1.39 4.86 -8.64
CA GLY A 408 -0.61 3.70 -9.07
C GLY A 408 -1.21 2.36 -8.72
N GLY A 409 -1.03 1.34 -9.55
CA GLY A 409 -1.58 0.01 -9.28
C GLY A 409 -0.96 -0.69 -8.07
N ILE A 410 0.28 -0.37 -7.68
CA ILE A 410 0.94 -0.93 -6.49
C ILE A 410 1.34 0.18 -5.53
N PHE A 411 2.08 1.18 -6.01
CA PHE A 411 2.57 2.32 -5.24
C PHE A 411 1.86 3.61 -5.66
N GLY A 412 1.37 4.39 -4.69
CA GLY A 412 0.77 5.69 -4.93
C GLY A 412 1.76 6.75 -5.42
N SER A 413 1.26 7.97 -5.60
CA SER A 413 2.07 9.08 -6.12
C SER A 413 3.25 9.43 -5.19
N THR A 414 4.36 9.89 -5.79
CA THR A 414 5.59 10.36 -5.12
C THR A 414 6.26 9.34 -4.20
N ALA A 415 6.01 8.05 -4.46
CA ALA A 415 6.69 6.95 -3.78
C ALA A 415 8.21 7.04 -3.99
N GLY A 416 8.97 6.82 -2.91
CA GLY A 416 10.44 6.89 -2.93
C GLY A 416 11.01 8.30 -3.04
N GLY A 417 10.23 9.36 -2.81
CA GLY A 417 10.72 10.74 -2.96
C GLY A 417 11.66 11.22 -1.85
N ILE A 418 12.40 12.30 -2.11
CA ILE A 418 13.33 12.98 -1.19
C ILE A 418 14.36 12.00 -0.60
N GLY A 419 15.22 11.45 -1.46
CA GLY A 419 16.25 10.47 -1.07
C GLY A 419 15.71 9.11 -0.62
N GLY A 420 14.40 8.88 -0.75
CA GLY A 420 13.75 7.61 -0.45
C GLY A 420 14.00 6.52 -1.50
N THR A 421 13.63 5.28 -1.18
CA THR A 421 13.76 4.13 -2.10
C THR A 421 12.49 3.30 -2.13
N VAL A 422 11.99 3.00 -3.34
CA VAL A 422 10.88 2.07 -3.54
C VAL A 422 11.18 1.02 -4.59
N ILE A 423 10.80 -0.22 -4.29
CA ILE A 423 11.10 -1.40 -5.11
C ILE A 423 9.82 -2.21 -5.31
N ALA A 424 9.45 -2.46 -6.57
CA ALA A 424 8.44 -3.43 -6.95
C ALA A 424 9.14 -4.60 -7.66
N SER A 425 8.99 -5.81 -7.12
CA SER A 425 9.57 -7.03 -7.68
C SER A 425 8.49 -8.08 -7.89
N ASN A 426 8.40 -8.63 -9.11
CA ASN A 426 7.40 -9.63 -9.50
C ASN A 426 5.96 -9.17 -9.20
N CYS A 427 5.69 -7.88 -9.38
CA CYS A 427 4.38 -7.29 -9.04
C CYS A 427 3.56 -7.02 -10.30
N TYR A 428 2.23 -7.03 -10.17
CA TYR A 428 1.38 -6.74 -11.31
C TYR A 428 0.07 -6.02 -10.99
N SER A 429 -0.49 -5.35 -11.99
CA SER A 429 -1.85 -4.82 -11.92
C SER A 429 -2.68 -5.19 -13.14
N THR A 430 -3.99 -5.24 -12.98
CA THR A 430 -4.91 -5.64 -14.06
C THR A 430 -6.01 -4.64 -14.37
N GLY A 431 -6.24 -3.65 -13.50
CA GLY A 431 -7.25 -2.63 -13.75
C GLY A 431 -6.85 -1.65 -14.85
N SER A 432 -7.85 -1.07 -15.52
CA SER A 432 -7.62 -0.01 -16.51
C SER A 432 -6.92 1.19 -15.88
N ILE A 433 -5.99 1.79 -16.63
CA ILE A 433 -5.16 2.90 -16.22
C ILE A 433 -5.71 4.17 -16.86
N ILE A 434 -6.32 5.03 -16.05
CA ILE A 434 -6.89 6.30 -16.48
C ILE A 434 -6.20 7.49 -15.79
N ASN A 435 -6.43 8.70 -16.29
CA ASN A 435 -5.99 10.01 -15.78
C ASN A 435 -4.59 10.03 -15.12
N TYR A 436 -3.51 10.22 -15.89
CA TYR A 436 -2.13 10.34 -15.34
C TYR A 436 -1.68 9.17 -14.45
N GLY A 437 -2.36 8.02 -14.53
CA GLY A 437 -2.10 6.87 -13.68
C GLY A 437 -0.92 6.01 -14.13
N GLY A 438 -0.43 5.16 -13.23
CA GLY A 438 0.64 4.21 -13.52
C GLY A 438 0.25 2.79 -13.14
N GLY A 439 0.54 1.82 -14.01
CA GLY A 439 0.16 0.43 -13.71
C GLY A 439 0.85 -0.15 -12.48
N ILE A 440 2.08 0.26 -12.15
CA ILE A 440 2.77 -0.16 -10.92
C ILE A 440 3.00 1.03 -9.99
N PHE A 441 3.62 2.09 -10.51
CA PHE A 441 4.00 3.29 -9.76
C PHE A 441 3.19 4.50 -10.24
N GLY A 442 2.56 5.21 -9.31
CA GLY A 442 1.88 6.47 -9.57
C GLY A 442 2.83 7.61 -9.93
N PHE A 443 2.25 8.81 -10.12
CA PHE A 443 2.96 9.99 -10.63
C PHE A 443 4.16 10.39 -9.77
N ALA A 444 5.25 10.81 -10.43
CA ALA A 444 6.49 11.30 -9.81
C ALA A 444 7.16 10.29 -8.84
N ALA A 445 7.16 9.00 -9.18
CA ALA A 445 7.94 8.01 -8.43
C ALA A 445 9.45 8.30 -8.54
N GLY A 446 10.19 8.20 -7.43
CA GLY A 446 11.62 8.50 -7.37
C GLY A 446 11.96 10.00 -7.45
N TYR A 447 11.09 10.86 -6.91
CA TYR A 447 11.21 12.33 -6.91
C TYR A 447 12.35 12.88 -6.02
N LEU A 448 13.01 13.99 -6.41
CA LEU A 448 14.00 14.73 -5.61
C LEU A 448 15.10 13.87 -4.95
N GLY A 449 15.99 13.30 -5.76
CA GLY A 449 17.04 12.40 -5.28
C GLY A 449 16.55 11.03 -4.83
N GLY A 450 15.24 10.76 -4.98
CA GLY A 450 14.62 9.48 -4.73
C GLY A 450 14.95 8.41 -5.78
N THR A 451 14.64 7.16 -5.46
CA THR A 451 14.83 6.00 -6.34
C THR A 451 13.57 5.14 -6.43
N ALA A 452 13.12 4.84 -7.65
CA ALA A 452 12.04 3.89 -7.89
C ALA A 452 12.48 2.79 -8.88
N THR A 453 12.31 1.52 -8.47
CA THR A 453 12.72 0.35 -9.27
C THR A 453 11.57 -0.61 -9.47
N ALA A 454 11.27 -0.97 -10.72
CA ALA A 454 10.38 -2.06 -11.11
C ALA A 454 11.20 -3.20 -11.73
N THR A 455 11.05 -4.42 -11.23
CA THR A 455 11.73 -5.61 -11.77
C THR A 455 10.73 -6.75 -11.92
N ASN A 456 10.68 -7.35 -13.12
CA ASN A 456 9.75 -8.43 -13.44
C ASN A 456 8.28 -8.04 -13.19
N CYS A 457 7.93 -6.78 -13.44
CA CYS A 457 6.60 -6.26 -13.17
C CYS A 457 5.78 -6.08 -14.45
N TYR A 458 4.45 -6.15 -14.35
CA TYR A 458 3.60 -5.95 -15.52
C TYR A 458 2.24 -5.34 -15.23
N SER A 459 1.64 -4.76 -16.27
CA SER A 459 0.23 -4.33 -16.23
C SER A 459 -0.55 -4.83 -17.44
N LEU A 460 -1.80 -5.22 -17.21
CA LEU A 460 -2.68 -5.76 -18.26
C LEU A 460 -3.81 -4.82 -18.68
N GLY A 461 -4.06 -3.76 -17.91
CA GLY A 461 -5.16 -2.83 -18.15
C GLY A 461 -4.90 -1.88 -19.33
N ASN A 462 -5.98 -1.41 -19.96
CA ASN A 462 -5.93 -0.39 -21.01
C ASN A 462 -5.31 0.91 -20.47
N ILE A 463 -4.43 1.54 -21.23
CA ILE A 463 -3.74 2.79 -20.89
C ILE A 463 -4.44 3.93 -21.64
N SER A 464 -5.58 4.38 -21.11
CA SER A 464 -6.40 5.41 -21.76
C SER A 464 -6.31 6.78 -21.11
N GLY A 465 -5.64 6.89 -19.96
CA GLY A 465 -5.38 8.17 -19.30
C GLY A 465 -4.31 8.98 -20.02
N ASP A 466 -4.50 10.30 -20.10
CA ASP A 466 -3.45 11.21 -20.57
C ASP A 466 -2.21 11.09 -19.68
N LEU A 467 -1.05 11.08 -20.32
CA LEU A 467 0.28 10.97 -19.72
C LEU A 467 0.48 9.72 -18.82
N ALA A 468 -0.43 8.76 -18.90
CA ALA A 468 -0.37 7.53 -18.13
C ALA A 468 0.75 6.60 -18.63
N GLY A 469 1.18 5.67 -17.77
CA GLY A 469 2.11 4.63 -18.19
C GLY A 469 1.83 3.25 -17.64
N GLY A 470 2.18 2.22 -18.41
CA GLY A 470 1.91 0.84 -18.02
C GLY A 470 2.67 0.38 -16.77
N ILE A 471 3.85 0.92 -16.49
CA ILE A 471 4.61 0.61 -15.27
C ILE A 471 4.73 1.86 -14.40
N PHE A 472 5.27 2.93 -14.95
CA PHE A 472 5.41 4.23 -14.27
C PHE A 472 4.47 5.25 -14.91
N ALA A 473 3.75 6.01 -14.10
CA ALA A 473 3.07 7.22 -14.56
C ALA A 473 4.05 8.34 -14.98
N GLY A 474 3.51 9.51 -15.30
CA GLY A 474 4.27 10.73 -15.60
C GLY A 474 5.25 11.16 -14.51
N ASN A 475 6.28 11.92 -14.91
CA ASN A 475 7.33 12.49 -14.05
C ASN A 475 8.20 11.47 -13.29
N ALA A 476 8.18 10.20 -13.66
CA ALA A 476 9.01 9.21 -12.98
C ALA A 476 10.50 9.54 -13.12
N GLY A 477 11.20 9.60 -11.98
CA GLY A 477 12.61 9.98 -11.88
C GLY A 477 12.87 11.50 -11.88
N GLU A 478 11.86 12.33 -11.65
CA GLU A 478 12.02 13.79 -11.54
C GLU A 478 13.05 14.19 -10.47
N GLU A 479 14.16 14.81 -10.88
CA GLU A 479 15.31 15.13 -10.01
C GLU A 479 15.91 13.92 -9.26
N GLY A 480 15.56 12.69 -9.65
CA GLY A 480 15.96 11.44 -9.01
C GLY A 480 16.24 10.33 -10.02
N THR A 481 15.78 9.11 -9.74
CA THR A 481 15.95 7.94 -10.64
C THR A 481 14.70 7.07 -10.70
N ALA A 482 14.42 6.56 -11.90
CA ALA A 482 13.43 5.53 -12.15
C ALA A 482 13.99 4.46 -13.10
N THR A 483 13.85 3.19 -12.74
CA THR A 483 14.31 2.05 -13.53
C THR A 483 13.22 0.99 -13.67
N ALA A 484 12.92 0.55 -14.88
CA ALA A 484 12.18 -0.69 -15.14
C ALA A 484 13.09 -1.73 -15.79
N SER A 485 13.07 -2.95 -15.28
CA SER A 485 13.80 -4.08 -15.84
C SER A 485 12.89 -5.31 -15.98
N ASN A 486 12.94 -5.98 -17.13
CA ASN A 486 12.09 -7.13 -17.44
C ASN A 486 10.60 -6.82 -17.18
N CYS A 487 10.13 -5.65 -17.60
CA CYS A 487 8.76 -5.23 -17.37
C CYS A 487 7.95 -5.16 -18.66
N PHE A 488 6.65 -5.35 -18.58
CA PHE A 488 5.81 -5.25 -19.78
C PHE A 488 4.40 -4.72 -19.53
N SER A 489 3.77 -4.28 -20.61
CA SER A 489 2.34 -3.97 -20.62
C SER A 489 1.66 -4.52 -21.87
N THR A 490 0.38 -4.86 -21.75
CA THR A 490 -0.39 -5.45 -22.86
C THR A 490 -1.59 -4.61 -23.31
N GLY A 491 -2.06 -3.69 -22.47
CA GLY A 491 -3.23 -2.87 -22.76
C GLY A 491 -2.99 -1.90 -23.94
N PRO A 492 -4.02 -1.60 -24.76
CA PRO A 492 -3.96 -0.52 -25.75
C PRO A 492 -3.59 0.81 -25.10
N ILE A 493 -2.84 1.65 -25.84
CA ILE A 493 -2.32 2.94 -25.40
C ILE A 493 -3.04 4.04 -26.18
N SER A 494 -4.07 4.64 -25.58
CA SER A 494 -4.93 5.62 -26.23
C SER A 494 -4.92 7.01 -25.59
N GLY A 495 -4.31 7.17 -24.41
CA GLY A 495 -4.18 8.47 -23.76
C GLY A 495 -3.17 9.39 -24.46
N GLY A 496 -3.42 10.70 -24.45
CA GLY A 496 -2.50 11.68 -25.02
C GLY A 496 -1.19 11.73 -24.23
N GLY A 497 -0.05 11.64 -24.91
CA GLY A 497 1.28 11.60 -24.31
C GLY A 497 1.56 10.39 -23.41
N ALA A 498 0.66 9.41 -23.37
CA ALA A 498 0.83 8.18 -22.59
C ALA A 498 1.94 7.29 -23.16
N GLY A 499 2.46 6.37 -22.35
CA GLY A 499 3.42 5.39 -22.81
C GLY A 499 3.20 3.96 -22.33
N GLY A 500 3.69 2.99 -23.11
CA GLY A 500 3.51 1.58 -22.78
C GLY A 500 4.18 1.16 -21.48
N ILE A 501 5.37 1.70 -21.17
CA ILE A 501 6.10 1.40 -19.93
C ILE A 501 6.11 2.61 -19.00
N THR A 502 6.48 3.79 -19.51
CA THR A 502 6.52 5.04 -18.74
C THR A 502 5.60 6.07 -19.35
N GLY A 503 4.96 6.90 -18.52
CA GLY A 503 4.18 8.06 -18.93
C GLY A 503 5.04 9.16 -19.53
N ASP A 504 4.52 10.39 -19.52
CA ASP A 504 5.26 11.56 -19.97
C ASP A 504 6.44 11.89 -19.03
N TRP A 505 7.36 12.71 -19.53
CA TRP A 505 8.44 13.32 -18.73
C TRP A 505 9.27 12.32 -17.93
N PHE A 506 9.48 11.12 -18.50
CA PHE A 506 10.36 10.13 -17.90
C PHE A 506 11.80 10.66 -17.82
N GLY A 507 12.38 10.63 -16.62
CA GLY A 507 13.72 11.17 -16.35
C GLY A 507 13.80 12.69 -16.50
N VAL A 508 12.79 13.43 -16.02
CA VAL A 508 12.76 14.89 -16.08
C VAL A 508 13.72 15.54 -15.07
N ASN A 509 14.36 16.66 -15.45
CA ASN A 509 15.16 17.50 -14.55
C ASN A 509 16.15 16.71 -13.66
N THR A 510 16.81 15.67 -14.20
CA THR A 510 17.77 14.86 -13.44
C THR A 510 19.15 14.87 -14.09
N ASN A 511 20.19 14.66 -13.29
CA ASN A 511 21.55 14.38 -13.76
C ASN A 511 21.94 12.89 -13.60
N ASN A 512 21.02 12.11 -13.02
CA ASN A 512 21.16 10.67 -12.89
C ASN A 512 20.65 9.97 -14.15
N THR A 513 20.89 8.66 -14.21
CA THR A 513 20.40 7.82 -15.31
C THR A 513 19.07 7.17 -14.94
N CYS A 514 18.08 7.32 -15.80
CA CYS A 514 16.84 6.53 -15.78
C CYS A 514 16.89 5.49 -16.90
N SER A 515 16.40 4.27 -16.62
CA SER A 515 16.65 3.12 -17.50
C SER A 515 15.42 2.25 -17.71
N LEU A 516 15.20 1.80 -18.95
CA LEU A 516 14.22 0.80 -19.33
C LEU A 516 14.96 -0.34 -20.03
N ILE A 517 15.04 -1.49 -19.38
CA ILE A 517 15.91 -2.59 -19.81
C ILE A 517 15.08 -3.86 -19.94
N ASN A 518 15.16 -4.53 -21.09
CA ASN A 518 14.43 -5.77 -21.33
C ASN A 518 12.90 -5.61 -21.20
N CYS A 519 12.36 -4.47 -21.62
CA CYS A 519 10.94 -4.15 -21.47
C CYS A 519 10.17 -4.25 -22.79
N TYR A 520 8.86 -4.49 -22.73
CA TYR A 520 8.06 -4.53 -23.97
C TYR A 520 6.60 -4.11 -23.80
N SER A 521 5.99 -3.70 -24.90
CA SER A 521 4.59 -3.24 -24.94
C SER A 521 3.87 -3.82 -26.17
N LEU A 522 2.66 -4.36 -25.97
CA LEU A 522 1.93 -5.08 -27.03
C LEU A 522 0.70 -4.34 -27.56
N GLY A 523 0.18 -3.35 -26.84
CA GLY A 523 -1.07 -2.66 -27.19
C GLY A 523 -0.92 -1.67 -28.35
N ASN A 524 -1.97 -1.51 -29.16
CA ASN A 524 -2.04 -0.48 -30.20
C ASN A 524 -1.82 0.92 -29.60
N ILE A 525 -1.00 1.74 -30.27
CA ILE A 525 -0.60 3.07 -29.82
C ILE A 525 -1.34 4.11 -30.65
N THR A 526 -2.47 4.61 -30.13
CA THR A 526 -3.37 5.52 -30.85
C THR A 526 -3.47 6.91 -30.22
N GLY A 527 -2.91 7.11 -29.03
CA GLY A 527 -2.93 8.41 -28.36
C GLY A 527 -2.08 9.47 -29.07
N ASP A 528 -2.52 10.72 -29.02
CA ASP A 528 -1.77 11.85 -29.56
C ASP A 528 -0.43 11.98 -28.84
N ASN A 529 0.68 12.08 -29.57
CA ASN A 529 2.04 12.11 -29.00
C ASN A 529 2.39 10.94 -28.05
N ALA A 530 1.63 9.84 -28.06
CA ALA A 530 1.92 8.67 -27.23
C ALA A 530 3.19 7.95 -27.70
N GLY A 531 3.78 7.12 -26.84
CA GLY A 531 4.91 6.27 -27.20
C GLY A 531 4.75 4.82 -26.77
N GLY A 532 5.24 3.90 -27.59
CA GLY A 532 5.13 2.48 -27.29
C GLY A 532 5.89 2.04 -26.05
N ILE A 533 6.97 2.74 -25.66
CA ILE A 533 7.76 2.49 -24.45
C ILE A 533 7.68 3.68 -23.50
N CYS A 534 8.15 4.86 -23.92
CA CYS A 534 8.12 6.11 -23.18
C CYS A 534 7.06 7.05 -23.75
N GLY A 535 6.28 7.71 -22.89
CA GLY A 535 5.35 8.76 -23.28
C GLY A 535 6.01 10.01 -23.86
N ALA A 536 5.26 11.11 -23.86
CA ALA A 536 5.71 12.37 -24.43
C ALA A 536 6.92 12.97 -23.68
N GLU A 537 7.75 13.70 -24.42
CA GLU A 537 8.79 14.57 -23.86
C GLU A 537 9.77 13.86 -22.88
N VAL A 538 10.25 12.67 -23.27
CA VAL A 538 11.30 11.94 -22.54
C VAL A 538 12.53 12.81 -22.27
N GLY A 539 13.07 12.74 -21.06
CA GLY A 539 14.24 13.53 -20.64
C GLY A 539 14.01 15.04 -20.63
N TYR A 540 12.75 15.50 -20.53
CA TYR A 540 12.42 16.91 -20.44
C TYR A 540 13.25 17.62 -19.38
N ASN A 541 13.62 18.87 -19.64
CA ASN A 541 14.28 19.69 -18.64
C ASN A 541 14.04 21.18 -18.86
N ASP A 542 13.79 21.87 -17.75
CA ASP A 542 13.62 23.32 -17.68
C ASP A 542 14.45 23.93 -16.54
N SER A 543 15.70 24.27 -16.85
CA SER A 543 16.59 24.92 -15.87
C SER A 543 16.23 26.40 -15.61
N PHE A 544 15.07 26.89 -16.07
CA PHE A 544 14.75 28.32 -16.11
C PHE A 544 14.62 28.96 -14.71
N ASN A 545 14.28 28.19 -13.68
CA ASN A 545 14.14 28.66 -12.30
C ASN A 545 14.98 27.86 -11.28
N SER A 546 15.90 27.02 -11.74
CA SER A 546 16.75 26.20 -10.86
C SER A 546 18.21 26.64 -10.91
N PRO A 547 18.93 26.69 -9.78
CA PRO A 547 20.39 26.89 -9.79
C PRO A 547 21.14 25.67 -10.33
N THR A 548 20.48 24.53 -10.46
CA THR A 548 21.03 23.29 -11.02
C THR A 548 20.84 23.24 -12.52
N PHE A 549 21.91 22.86 -13.23
CA PHE A 549 21.87 22.59 -14.66
C PHE A 549 21.61 21.11 -14.88
N TYR A 550 20.49 20.77 -15.52
CA TYR A 550 20.10 19.39 -15.77
C TYR A 550 20.52 18.92 -17.16
N THR A 551 21.12 17.74 -17.23
CA THR A 551 21.38 16.98 -18.47
C THR A 551 20.88 15.55 -18.27
N PRO A 552 19.56 15.32 -18.45
CA PRO A 552 18.96 14.01 -18.27
C PRO A 552 19.62 12.93 -19.10
N LYS A 553 19.69 11.72 -18.54
CA LYS A 553 20.24 10.53 -19.19
C LYS A 553 19.19 9.43 -19.17
N VAL A 554 18.71 9.04 -20.34
CA VAL A 554 17.70 7.98 -20.49
C VAL A 554 18.25 6.86 -21.37
N VAL A 555 18.26 5.65 -20.84
CA VAL A 555 18.70 4.44 -21.56
C VAL A 555 17.52 3.52 -21.77
N ILE A 556 17.19 3.22 -23.03
CA ILE A 556 16.20 2.22 -23.41
C ILE A 556 16.96 1.11 -24.12
N GLN A 557 17.00 -0.08 -23.54
CA GLN A 557 17.86 -1.16 -24.02
C GLN A 557 17.10 -2.49 -24.07
N ASN A 558 17.31 -3.26 -25.13
CA ASN A 558 16.71 -4.59 -25.28
C ASN A 558 15.18 -4.53 -25.17
N CYS A 559 14.54 -3.56 -25.82
CA CYS A 559 13.10 -3.39 -25.71
C CYS A 559 12.42 -3.67 -27.06
N TYR A 560 11.13 -3.99 -27.02
CA TYR A 560 10.35 -4.10 -28.26
C TYR A 560 8.89 -3.68 -28.11
N THR A 561 8.26 -3.32 -29.24
CA THR A 561 6.83 -3.02 -29.29
C THR A 561 6.11 -3.71 -30.45
N TRP A 562 4.86 -4.12 -30.21
CA TRP A 562 4.04 -4.85 -31.19
C TRP A 562 2.84 -4.05 -31.71
N GLY A 563 2.19 -3.19 -30.93
CA GLY A 563 0.95 -2.54 -31.38
C GLY A 563 1.09 -1.66 -32.64
N SER A 564 -0.02 -1.46 -33.37
CA SER A 564 -0.06 -0.49 -34.47
C SER A 564 0.30 0.91 -33.97
N ILE A 565 1.10 1.67 -34.71
CA ILE A 565 1.58 2.99 -34.30
C ILE A 565 0.78 4.08 -35.04
N GLY A 566 0.11 4.96 -34.30
CA GLY A 566 -0.61 6.11 -34.83
C GLY A 566 0.31 7.17 -35.44
N SER A 567 -0.24 8.03 -36.29
CA SER A 567 0.55 9.00 -37.09
C SER A 567 1.32 10.03 -36.27
N THR A 568 0.86 10.33 -35.06
CA THR A 568 1.49 11.28 -34.12
C THR A 568 2.27 10.58 -33.01
N ALA A 569 2.26 9.25 -32.99
CA ALA A 569 2.89 8.44 -31.95
C ALA A 569 4.28 7.96 -32.38
N GLY A 570 5.09 7.57 -31.40
CA GLY A 570 6.34 6.86 -31.62
C GLY A 570 6.25 5.42 -31.15
N GLY A 571 6.90 4.48 -31.84
CA GLY A 571 6.98 3.10 -31.40
C GLY A 571 7.75 2.93 -30.09
N PHE A 572 8.63 3.88 -29.74
CA PHE A 572 9.40 3.91 -28.50
C PHE A 572 9.14 5.20 -27.74
N CYS A 573 9.50 6.36 -28.30
CA CYS A 573 9.38 7.65 -27.62
C CYS A 573 8.24 8.49 -28.21
N GLY A 574 7.37 8.99 -27.34
CA GLY A 574 6.28 9.90 -27.69
C GLY A 574 6.73 11.28 -28.18
N GLY A 575 5.74 12.09 -28.55
CA GLY A 575 5.90 13.40 -29.17
C GLY A 575 6.10 14.55 -28.18
N ALA A 576 5.85 15.78 -28.62
CA ALA A 576 5.90 16.98 -27.79
C ALA A 576 4.51 17.57 -27.51
N GLY A 577 4.33 18.09 -26.28
CA GLY A 577 3.18 18.88 -25.83
C GLY A 577 3.35 20.40 -26.01
N GLY A 578 4.49 20.83 -26.55
CA GLY A 578 4.80 22.23 -26.84
C GLY A 578 5.74 22.89 -25.83
N ASN A 579 6.35 22.13 -24.92
CA ASN A 579 7.39 22.61 -24.02
C ASN A 579 8.74 22.68 -24.72
N THR A 580 9.68 23.49 -24.22
CA THR A 580 11.02 23.64 -24.81
C THR A 580 12.08 23.13 -23.85
N TYR A 581 12.92 22.21 -24.31
CA TYR A 581 14.07 21.72 -23.55
C TYR A 581 15.09 22.84 -23.38
N THR A 582 15.53 23.08 -22.14
CA THR A 582 16.60 24.07 -21.88
C THR A 582 17.96 23.53 -22.34
N ASN A 583 18.20 22.24 -22.13
CA ASN A 583 19.39 21.51 -22.55
C ASN A 583 19.01 20.25 -23.31
N THR A 584 19.87 19.83 -24.23
CA THR A 584 19.69 18.56 -24.94
C THR A 584 20.00 17.39 -24.01
N PRO A 585 19.03 16.52 -23.68
CA PRO A 585 19.29 15.32 -22.88
C PRO A 585 20.04 14.26 -23.70
N ILE A 586 20.63 13.30 -22.99
CA ILE A 586 21.27 12.12 -23.59
C ILE A 586 20.25 10.99 -23.55
N VAL A 587 19.69 10.63 -24.70
CA VAL A 587 18.71 9.56 -24.83
C VAL A 587 19.21 8.53 -25.85
N SER A 588 19.26 7.27 -25.43
CA SER A 588 19.76 6.16 -26.25
C SER A 588 18.74 5.03 -26.32
N ILE A 589 18.43 4.57 -27.53
CA ILE A 589 17.66 3.35 -27.79
C ILE A 589 18.61 2.32 -28.40
N LEU A 590 18.81 1.23 -27.68
CA LEU A 590 19.86 0.26 -27.93
C LEU A 590 19.27 -1.14 -28.10
N ASN A 591 19.75 -1.88 -29.10
CA ASN A 591 19.43 -3.29 -29.33
C ASN A 591 17.92 -3.57 -29.22
N SER A 592 17.09 -2.89 -30.02
CA SER A 592 15.63 -2.81 -29.80
C SER A 592 14.85 -2.84 -31.11
N TYR A 593 13.61 -3.32 -31.11
CA TYR A 593 12.81 -3.39 -32.34
C TYR A 593 11.35 -2.94 -32.23
N ILE A 594 10.80 -2.45 -33.34
CA ILE A 594 9.35 -2.29 -33.53
C ILE A 594 8.86 -3.32 -34.54
N LEU A 595 7.74 -3.98 -34.24
CA LEU A 595 7.21 -4.99 -35.15
C LEU A 595 6.31 -4.41 -36.24
N GLN A 596 5.51 -3.39 -35.92
CA GLN A 596 4.57 -2.79 -36.87
C GLN A 596 5.19 -1.61 -37.63
N SER A 597 4.52 -1.18 -38.69
CA SER A 597 4.89 0.04 -39.42
C SER A 597 4.78 1.26 -38.51
N GLY A 598 5.87 2.05 -38.46
CA GLY A 598 5.93 3.31 -37.73
C GLY A 598 7.38 3.74 -37.49
N SER A 599 7.56 4.90 -36.88
CA SER A 599 8.88 5.39 -36.47
C SER A 599 9.16 5.02 -35.02
N PHE A 600 10.43 4.80 -34.65
CA PHE A 600 10.81 4.64 -33.24
C PHE A 600 10.43 5.87 -32.41
N ILE A 601 10.55 7.07 -32.98
CA ILE A 601 10.36 8.34 -32.30
C ILE A 601 9.26 9.10 -33.02
N ALA A 602 8.32 9.67 -32.26
CA ALA A 602 7.29 10.54 -32.81
C ALA A 602 7.93 11.78 -33.47
N SER A 603 7.43 12.17 -34.64
CA SER A 603 8.00 13.27 -35.44
C SER A 603 7.92 14.65 -34.77
N SER A 604 7.03 14.81 -33.78
CA SER A 604 6.87 16.06 -33.03
C SER A 604 7.87 16.21 -31.87
N LEU A 605 8.64 15.16 -31.51
CA LEU A 605 9.58 15.25 -30.42
C LEU A 605 10.77 16.15 -30.76
N GLN A 606 10.99 17.20 -29.98
CA GLN A 606 11.99 18.23 -30.27
C GLN A 606 13.43 17.70 -30.33
N ILE A 607 13.74 16.69 -29.53
CA ILE A 607 15.07 16.09 -29.41
C ILE A 607 15.28 14.92 -30.39
N ILE A 608 14.38 14.70 -31.36
CA ILE A 608 14.42 13.54 -32.27
C ILE A 608 15.79 13.34 -32.94
N ASN A 609 16.46 14.44 -33.32
CA ASN A 609 17.76 14.40 -34.01
C ASN A 609 18.95 14.13 -33.08
N SER A 610 18.78 14.19 -31.77
CA SER A 610 19.83 13.91 -30.78
C SER A 610 19.68 12.54 -30.12
N ILE A 611 18.58 11.81 -30.38
CA ILE A 611 18.40 10.45 -29.86
C ILE A 611 19.34 9.50 -30.60
N THR A 612 20.13 8.74 -29.83
CA THR A 612 21.02 7.72 -30.39
C THR A 612 20.22 6.44 -30.65
N LEU A 613 20.22 5.97 -31.90
CA LEU A 613 19.71 4.67 -32.31
C LEU A 613 20.91 3.76 -32.63
N GLN A 614 21.06 2.64 -31.92
CA GLN A 614 22.11 1.66 -32.18
C GLN A 614 21.55 0.26 -32.07
N ASN A 615 21.83 -0.58 -33.06
CA ASN A 615 21.24 -1.92 -33.15
C ASN A 615 19.72 -1.82 -33.01
N THR A 616 19.07 -1.08 -33.92
CA THR A 616 17.61 -0.96 -33.94
C THR A 616 17.02 -1.50 -35.22
N TYR A 617 15.92 -2.25 -35.12
CA TYR A 617 15.24 -2.85 -36.26
C TYR A 617 13.75 -2.48 -36.32
N ALA A 618 13.28 -2.06 -37.49
CA ALA A 618 11.85 -1.84 -37.76
C ALA A 618 11.35 -2.87 -38.78
N ALA A 619 10.47 -3.76 -38.35
CA ALA A 619 9.96 -4.84 -39.20
C ALA A 619 8.87 -4.38 -40.18
N ASN A 620 8.30 -3.19 -40.00
CA ASN A 620 7.26 -2.62 -40.86
C ASN A 620 6.06 -3.57 -41.09
N GLY A 621 5.65 -4.29 -40.05
CA GLY A 621 4.54 -5.25 -40.09
C GLY A 621 4.88 -6.59 -40.72
N SER A 622 6.12 -6.83 -41.15
CA SER A 622 6.57 -8.07 -41.79
C SER A 622 7.95 -8.48 -41.29
N TRP A 623 7.99 -9.21 -40.18
CA TRP A 623 9.25 -9.71 -39.62
C TRP A 623 9.97 -10.67 -40.56
N ASN A 624 11.29 -10.53 -40.61
CA ASN A 624 12.18 -11.48 -41.25
C ASN A 624 13.52 -11.57 -40.52
N ASP A 625 13.90 -12.76 -40.07
CA ASP A 625 15.11 -13.00 -39.27
C ASP A 625 16.38 -12.49 -39.94
N ALA A 626 16.55 -12.75 -41.24
CA ALA A 626 17.76 -12.34 -41.97
C ALA A 626 17.93 -10.82 -41.97
N SER A 627 16.83 -10.08 -42.07
CA SER A 627 16.85 -8.61 -41.95
C SER A 627 16.99 -8.13 -40.50
N ALA A 628 16.43 -8.85 -39.54
CA ALA A 628 16.52 -8.53 -38.12
C ALA A 628 17.94 -8.70 -37.58
N ILE A 629 18.73 -9.65 -38.11
CA ILE A 629 20.13 -9.90 -37.70
C ILE A 629 21.19 -9.28 -38.62
N ALA A 630 20.77 -8.46 -39.60
CA ALA A 630 21.70 -7.75 -40.46
C ALA A 630 22.61 -6.81 -39.63
N PRO A 631 23.84 -6.51 -40.07
CA PRO A 631 24.73 -5.61 -39.34
C PRO A 631 24.06 -4.26 -39.03
N GLY A 632 24.01 -3.91 -37.74
CA GLY A 632 23.37 -2.68 -37.26
C GLY A 632 21.85 -2.77 -37.00
N ALA A 633 21.22 -3.92 -37.28
CA ALA A 633 19.80 -4.18 -37.01
C ALA A 633 19.58 -4.65 -35.57
N LEU A 634 19.71 -5.93 -35.21
CA LEU A 634 19.72 -6.40 -33.82
C LEU A 634 21.03 -7.12 -33.51
N ASP A 635 21.56 -6.89 -32.31
CA ASP A 635 22.65 -7.70 -31.78
C ASP A 635 22.08 -8.89 -31.03
N VAL A 636 22.07 -10.04 -31.72
CA VAL A 636 21.64 -11.33 -31.18
C VAL A 636 22.80 -12.15 -30.60
N SER A 637 24.05 -11.70 -30.80
CA SER A 637 25.25 -12.44 -30.36
C SER A 637 25.42 -12.43 -28.84
N ASN A 638 24.81 -11.45 -28.18
CA ASN A 638 24.82 -11.28 -26.73
C ASN A 638 23.80 -12.18 -25.98
N GLY A 639 23.01 -12.99 -26.69
CA GLY A 639 22.03 -13.91 -26.11
C GLY A 639 20.75 -13.27 -25.55
N VAL A 640 20.56 -11.96 -25.73
CA VAL A 640 19.36 -11.22 -25.27
C VAL A 640 18.10 -11.64 -26.02
N TRP A 641 18.23 -11.99 -27.30
CA TRP A 641 17.11 -12.34 -28.17
C TRP A 641 17.11 -13.85 -28.43
N THR A 642 15.99 -14.51 -28.17
CA THR A 642 15.76 -15.91 -28.49
C THR A 642 14.89 -16.04 -29.72
N ASP A 643 15.38 -16.76 -30.73
CA ASP A 643 14.55 -17.26 -31.82
C ASP A 643 13.64 -18.37 -31.29
N ILE A 644 12.35 -18.06 -31.21
CA ILE A 644 11.33 -18.97 -30.69
C ILE A 644 10.78 -19.92 -31.77
N ASN A 645 11.25 -19.84 -33.02
CA ASN A 645 10.82 -20.69 -34.11
C ASN A 645 11.88 -20.85 -35.21
N LEU A 646 12.89 -21.69 -34.93
CA LEU A 646 14.03 -22.00 -35.82
C LEU A 646 13.68 -22.44 -37.25
N TYR A 647 12.43 -22.82 -37.51
CA TYR A 647 11.97 -23.28 -38.83
C TYR A 647 11.10 -22.26 -39.58
N ASN A 648 10.67 -21.17 -38.91
CA ASN A 648 9.88 -20.11 -39.52
C ASN A 648 10.56 -18.76 -39.27
N THR A 649 11.28 -18.32 -40.29
CA THR A 649 12.07 -17.08 -40.29
C THR A 649 11.23 -15.80 -40.30
N SER A 650 9.91 -15.91 -40.19
CA SER A 650 8.97 -14.79 -40.06
C SER A 650 8.37 -14.70 -38.66
N THR A 651 8.93 -15.41 -37.68
CA THR A 651 8.52 -15.33 -36.28
C THR A 651 9.44 -14.37 -35.53
N PRO A 652 8.92 -13.31 -34.90
CA PRO A 652 9.75 -12.39 -34.12
C PRO A 652 10.51 -13.05 -32.97
N PHE A 653 11.72 -12.57 -32.71
CA PHE A 653 12.48 -12.98 -31.53
C PHE A 653 11.87 -12.44 -30.25
N LEU A 654 11.95 -13.21 -29.17
CA LEU A 654 11.54 -12.79 -27.83
C LEU A 654 12.73 -12.48 -26.95
N LEU A 655 12.51 -11.73 -25.88
CA LEU A 655 13.55 -11.45 -24.88
C LEU A 655 13.88 -12.70 -24.07
N SER A 656 15.15 -13.04 -23.97
CA SER A 656 15.63 -14.18 -23.20
C SER A 656 15.59 -13.98 -21.68
N SER A 657 15.34 -12.75 -21.18
CA SER A 657 15.62 -12.35 -19.79
C SER A 657 14.47 -12.54 -18.77
N TYR A 658 13.52 -13.42 -19.08
CA TYR A 658 12.51 -13.91 -18.14
C TYR A 658 12.87 -15.38 -17.84
N ASN A 659 13.73 -15.59 -16.84
CA ASN A 659 14.37 -16.89 -16.54
C ASN A 659 13.92 -17.50 -15.22
N SER A 660 12.67 -17.29 -14.83
CA SER A 660 12.11 -18.09 -13.75
C SER A 660 12.16 -19.58 -14.14
N ALA A 661 12.31 -20.46 -13.15
CA ALA A 661 12.36 -21.89 -13.43
C ALA A 661 11.04 -22.35 -14.04
N ILE A 662 11.09 -23.07 -15.18
CA ILE A 662 9.88 -23.68 -15.79
C ILE A 662 9.59 -25.06 -15.19
N TYR A 663 10.62 -25.77 -14.71
CA TYR A 663 10.50 -27.12 -14.16
C TYR A 663 11.18 -27.21 -12.79
N ASN A 664 10.63 -28.05 -11.90
CA ASN A 664 11.26 -28.44 -10.64
C ASN A 664 11.07 -29.96 -10.40
N PRO A 665 12.14 -30.77 -10.42
CA PRO A 665 13.51 -30.39 -10.77
C PRO A 665 13.63 -30.01 -12.26
N SER A 666 14.57 -29.11 -12.59
CA SER A 666 14.90 -28.73 -13.97
C SER A 666 15.86 -29.69 -14.66
N THR A 667 16.33 -30.71 -13.94
CA THR A 667 17.22 -31.75 -14.45
C THR A 667 16.76 -33.13 -14.03
N ALA A 668 17.08 -34.14 -14.84
CA ALA A 668 16.78 -35.54 -14.56
C ALA A 668 17.83 -36.48 -15.17
N SER A 669 17.84 -37.74 -14.72
CA SER A 669 18.57 -38.81 -15.38
C SER A 669 17.73 -40.06 -15.55
N THR A 670 18.03 -40.86 -16.58
CA THR A 670 17.30 -42.10 -16.87
C THR A 670 18.19 -43.14 -17.55
N CYS A 671 17.89 -44.42 -17.31
CA CYS A 671 18.44 -45.56 -18.05
C CYS A 671 17.37 -46.22 -18.96
N ALA A 672 16.18 -45.62 -19.08
CA ALA A 672 15.12 -46.11 -19.93
C ALA A 672 15.20 -45.50 -21.34
N SER A 673 14.66 -46.21 -22.33
CA SER A 673 14.58 -45.72 -23.72
C SER A 673 13.54 -44.60 -23.91
N CYS A 674 12.74 -44.31 -22.89
CA CYS A 674 11.74 -43.25 -22.87
C CYS A 674 11.76 -42.51 -21.52
N TYR A 675 11.40 -41.23 -21.52
CA TYR A 675 11.30 -40.42 -20.30
C TYR A 675 10.26 -39.32 -20.46
N ASN A 676 9.49 -39.08 -19.40
CA ASN A 676 8.58 -37.93 -19.30
C ASN A 676 9.11 -36.98 -18.22
N SER A 677 9.22 -35.69 -18.54
CA SER A 677 9.54 -34.68 -17.53
C SER A 677 8.41 -34.51 -16.52
N PRO A 678 8.66 -33.86 -15.36
CA PRO A 678 7.60 -33.28 -14.57
C PRO A 678 6.76 -32.28 -15.40
N PRO A 679 5.50 -32.01 -15.02
CA PRO A 679 4.74 -30.89 -15.58
C PRO A 679 5.43 -29.55 -15.31
N GLY A 680 5.17 -28.56 -16.16
CA GLY A 680 5.65 -27.20 -15.96
C GLY A 680 5.03 -26.53 -14.73
N LEU A 681 5.77 -25.57 -14.16
CA LEU A 681 5.41 -24.83 -12.95
C LEU A 681 4.28 -23.82 -13.18
N TYR A 682 4.19 -23.24 -14.38
CA TYR A 682 3.21 -22.21 -14.72
C TYR A 682 1.85 -22.81 -15.07
N LYS A 683 0.84 -22.52 -14.24
CA LYS A 683 -0.54 -22.96 -14.50
C LYS A 683 -1.25 -21.93 -15.38
N ASN A 684 -2.14 -22.40 -16.26
CA ASN A 684 -2.84 -21.58 -17.26
C ASN A 684 -1.91 -20.92 -18.29
N TYR A 685 -0.74 -21.52 -18.53
CA TYR A 685 0.20 -21.13 -19.57
C TYR A 685 0.17 -22.16 -20.69
N CYS A 686 0.49 -21.71 -21.91
CA CYS A 686 0.84 -22.58 -23.02
C CYS A 686 2.34 -22.90 -22.98
N TYR A 687 2.69 -24.10 -23.45
CA TYR A 687 4.07 -24.57 -23.51
C TYR A 687 4.48 -24.89 -24.94
N LYS A 688 5.70 -24.51 -25.30
CA LYS A 688 6.31 -24.82 -26.60
C LYS A 688 7.76 -25.23 -26.42
N LEU A 689 8.17 -26.26 -27.14
CA LEU A 689 9.55 -26.67 -27.25
C LEU A 689 10.19 -25.87 -28.40
N ILE A 690 11.19 -25.05 -28.09
CA ILE A 690 11.90 -24.24 -29.07
C ILE A 690 12.93 -25.11 -29.80
N ASN A 691 13.76 -25.82 -29.03
CA ASN A 691 14.82 -26.68 -29.55
C ASN A 691 15.16 -27.78 -28.54
N VAL A 692 15.72 -28.88 -29.04
CA VAL A 692 16.43 -29.88 -28.23
C VAL A 692 17.82 -30.03 -28.80
N SER A 693 18.84 -29.94 -27.95
CA SER A 693 20.23 -30.15 -28.33
C SER A 693 20.87 -31.28 -27.51
N ILE A 694 21.99 -31.80 -27.99
CA ILE A 694 22.81 -32.77 -27.28
C ILE A 694 24.08 -32.07 -26.79
N CYS A 695 24.54 -32.38 -25.57
CA CYS A 695 25.82 -31.93 -25.06
C CYS A 695 27.00 -32.76 -25.62
N ASP A 696 27.04 -32.94 -26.94
CA ASP A 696 28.16 -33.50 -27.70
C ASP A 696 28.23 -32.78 -29.06
N PRO A 697 29.24 -31.93 -29.28
CA PRO A 697 29.34 -31.15 -30.51
C PRO A 697 29.57 -32.00 -31.77
N ASN A 698 29.90 -33.28 -31.62
CA ASN A 698 30.13 -34.19 -32.75
C ASN A 698 28.88 -34.97 -33.18
N VAL A 699 27.77 -34.86 -32.42
CA VAL A 699 26.54 -35.62 -32.67
C VAL A 699 25.40 -34.65 -32.97
N PHE A 700 24.94 -34.67 -34.21
CA PHE A 700 23.72 -33.96 -34.58
C PHE A 700 22.49 -34.78 -34.20
N LEU A 701 21.49 -34.13 -33.59
CA LEU A 701 20.22 -34.76 -33.22
C LEU A 701 19.52 -35.41 -34.43
N SER A 702 19.71 -34.84 -35.63
CA SER A 702 19.18 -35.38 -36.89
C SER A 702 19.77 -36.74 -37.29
N LEU A 703 20.90 -37.14 -36.71
CA LEU A 703 21.59 -38.40 -36.98
C LEU A 703 21.17 -39.52 -36.02
N ILE A 704 20.33 -39.21 -35.02
CA ILE A 704 19.84 -40.19 -34.05
C ILE A 704 18.31 -40.28 -34.08
N ASN A 705 17.75 -41.45 -33.75
CA ASN A 705 16.31 -41.70 -33.89
C ASN A 705 15.48 -41.29 -32.65
N THR A 706 16.03 -40.42 -31.78
CA THR A 706 15.35 -39.92 -30.59
C THR A 706 14.23 -38.99 -31.00
N LYS A 707 13.02 -39.24 -30.49
CA LYS A 707 11.84 -38.40 -30.71
C LYS A 707 11.51 -37.64 -29.44
N TYR A 708 11.00 -36.43 -29.60
CA TYR A 708 10.59 -35.57 -28.51
C TYR A 708 9.32 -34.81 -28.87
N THR A 709 8.45 -34.61 -27.88
CA THR A 709 7.24 -33.79 -27.98
C THR A 709 7.01 -33.07 -26.65
N ILE A 710 6.23 -31.99 -26.67
CA ILE A 710 5.77 -31.31 -25.46
C ILE A 710 4.25 -31.24 -25.50
N ASP A 711 3.62 -31.53 -24.37
CA ASP A 711 2.20 -31.24 -24.18
C ASP A 711 2.03 -29.73 -23.96
N ALA A 712 1.31 -29.06 -24.86
CA ALA A 712 1.17 -27.60 -24.86
C ALA A 712 0.39 -27.05 -23.65
N SER A 713 -0.32 -27.89 -22.90
CA SER A 713 -1.13 -27.48 -21.73
C SER A 713 -0.47 -27.79 -20.40
N THR A 714 0.27 -28.90 -20.33
CA THR A 714 0.91 -29.36 -19.09
C THR A 714 2.41 -29.07 -19.03
N GLY A 715 3.04 -28.81 -20.18
CA GLY A 715 4.48 -28.66 -20.30
C GLY A 715 5.24 -29.97 -20.17
N VAL A 716 4.59 -31.14 -20.11
CA VAL A 716 5.31 -32.42 -20.02
C VAL A 716 6.05 -32.68 -21.33
N ILE A 717 7.37 -32.82 -21.25
CA ILE A 717 8.23 -33.22 -22.36
C ILE A 717 8.31 -34.74 -22.38
N THR A 718 7.94 -35.35 -23.50
CA THR A 718 8.04 -36.80 -23.73
C THR A 718 9.20 -37.09 -24.66
N PHE A 719 10.21 -37.81 -24.18
CA PHE A 719 11.32 -38.34 -24.94
C PHE A 719 11.12 -39.84 -25.24
N GLN A 720 11.40 -40.26 -26.46
CA GLN A 720 11.31 -41.66 -26.91
C GLN A 720 12.55 -42.02 -27.74
N ASN A 721 12.92 -43.30 -27.75
CA ASN A 721 14.13 -43.81 -28.41
C ASN A 721 15.41 -43.06 -27.95
N LEU A 722 15.54 -42.86 -26.64
CA LEU A 722 16.71 -42.23 -26.04
C LEU A 722 17.97 -43.05 -26.30
N GLN A 723 19.05 -42.36 -26.60
CA GLN A 723 20.41 -42.90 -26.66
C GLN A 723 21.24 -42.32 -25.51
N SER A 724 22.47 -42.78 -25.35
CA SER A 724 23.31 -42.41 -24.20
C SER A 724 23.94 -41.02 -24.38
N TYR A 725 23.14 -39.99 -24.15
CA TYR A 725 23.54 -38.58 -24.28
C TYR A 725 22.87 -37.71 -23.20
N GLN A 726 23.44 -36.53 -22.98
CA GLN A 726 22.75 -35.46 -22.27
C GLN A 726 21.97 -34.62 -23.28
N TYR A 727 20.65 -34.52 -23.07
CA TYR A 727 19.74 -33.72 -23.88
C TYR A 727 19.37 -32.44 -23.14
N THR A 728 19.42 -31.30 -23.84
CA THR A 728 18.99 -30.00 -23.32
C THR A 728 17.79 -29.52 -24.14
N ALA A 729 16.62 -29.46 -23.50
CA ALA A 729 15.39 -28.96 -24.10
C ALA A 729 15.19 -27.48 -23.73
N LEU A 730 15.16 -26.59 -24.72
CA LEU A 730 14.81 -25.18 -24.53
C LEU A 730 13.29 -25.01 -24.66
N VAL A 731 12.66 -24.50 -23.62
CA VAL A 731 11.19 -24.46 -23.46
C VAL A 731 10.74 -23.02 -23.26
N LEU A 732 9.64 -22.67 -23.93
CA LEU A 732 8.88 -21.44 -23.74
C LEU A 732 7.58 -21.76 -23.01
N ALA A 733 7.35 -21.10 -21.87
CA ALA A 733 6.05 -21.04 -21.21
C ALA A 733 5.47 -19.63 -21.44
N TYR A 734 4.22 -19.50 -21.88
CA TYR A 734 3.67 -18.20 -22.26
C TYR A 734 2.15 -18.08 -22.10
N GLN A 735 1.66 -16.85 -22.09
CA GLN A 735 0.23 -16.54 -22.22
C GLN A 735 -0.06 -15.82 -23.54
N LEU A 736 -1.34 -15.76 -23.91
CA LEU A 736 -1.83 -15.12 -25.14
C LEU A 736 -2.82 -14.01 -24.80
N ASP A 737 -2.57 -12.81 -25.30
CA ASP A 737 -3.52 -11.70 -25.16
C ASP A 737 -4.72 -11.88 -26.10
N SER A 738 -5.66 -10.94 -26.08
CA SER A 738 -6.84 -10.96 -26.97
C SER A 738 -6.50 -10.97 -28.47
N ASN A 739 -5.31 -10.51 -28.85
CA ASN A 739 -4.79 -10.49 -30.22
C ASN A 739 -3.89 -11.69 -30.55
N LYS A 740 -3.76 -12.65 -29.62
CA LYS A 740 -2.86 -13.82 -29.69
C LYS A 740 -1.38 -13.45 -29.72
N ASN A 741 -1.01 -12.31 -29.16
CA ASN A 741 0.39 -11.99 -28.91
C ASN A 741 0.88 -12.73 -27.67
N ILE A 742 2.14 -13.18 -27.71
CA ILE A 742 2.81 -13.82 -26.58
C ILE A 742 3.14 -12.76 -25.54
N TYR A 743 2.71 -12.97 -24.29
CA TYR A 743 3.05 -12.12 -23.15
C TYR A 743 3.32 -12.94 -21.89
N GLY A 744 3.88 -12.29 -20.87
CA GLY A 744 4.10 -12.86 -19.54
C GLY A 744 4.88 -14.17 -19.57
N TYR A 745 5.79 -14.31 -20.53
CA TYR A 745 6.44 -15.56 -20.88
C TYR A 745 7.77 -15.76 -20.15
N GLU A 746 8.21 -17.01 -20.12
CA GLU A 746 9.46 -17.46 -19.53
C GLU A 746 10.15 -18.41 -20.51
N ILE A 747 11.47 -18.29 -20.64
CA ILE A 747 12.30 -19.15 -21.51
C ILE A 747 13.35 -19.81 -20.63
N ASN A 748 13.35 -21.14 -20.56
CA ASN A 748 14.32 -21.86 -19.72
C ASN A 748 14.60 -23.27 -20.28
N THR A 749 15.60 -23.93 -19.72
CA THR A 749 16.04 -25.27 -20.15
C THR A 749 15.60 -26.38 -19.19
N PHE A 750 15.33 -27.55 -19.74
CA PHE A 750 15.25 -28.81 -19.01
C PHE A 750 16.37 -29.75 -19.49
N VAL A 751 17.15 -30.32 -18.58
CA VAL A 751 18.31 -31.17 -18.92
C VAL A 751 18.04 -32.63 -18.53
N LEU A 752 18.18 -33.54 -19.47
CA LEU A 752 18.04 -34.98 -19.27
C LEU A 752 19.35 -35.71 -19.57
N ASP A 753 19.95 -36.32 -18.55
CA ASP A 753 21.08 -37.24 -18.70
C ASP A 753 20.59 -38.67 -18.95
N SER A 754 20.65 -39.13 -20.20
CA SER A 754 20.31 -40.50 -20.57
C SER A 754 21.57 -41.36 -20.59
N LYS A 755 21.57 -42.42 -19.78
CA LYS A 755 22.65 -43.43 -19.72
C LYS A 755 22.22 -44.75 -20.34
N TYR A 756 21.36 -44.69 -21.35
CA TYR A 756 20.83 -45.89 -22.02
C TYR A 756 21.96 -46.68 -22.71
N TYR A 757 22.48 -47.70 -22.02
CA TYR A 757 23.40 -48.68 -22.59
C TYR A 757 22.60 -49.72 -23.38
N TYR A 758 22.99 -49.98 -24.63
CA TYR A 758 22.56 -51.18 -25.35
C TYR A 758 22.96 -52.42 -24.51
N PRO A 759 22.05 -53.35 -24.18
CA PRO A 759 22.49 -54.69 -23.84
C PRO A 759 23.02 -55.31 -25.14
N CYS A 760 24.33 -55.48 -25.24
CA CYS A 760 24.93 -56.32 -26.27
C CYS A 760 24.27 -57.70 -26.21
N THR A 761 23.55 -58.07 -27.27
CA THR A 761 23.03 -59.41 -27.47
C THR A 761 24.19 -60.39 -27.68
N ARG A 762 24.27 -61.37 -26.77
CA ARG A 762 24.99 -62.66 -26.78
C ARG A 762 26.36 -62.76 -27.45
#